data_AF-A0A1D3DTR3-F1
#
_entry.id   AF-A0A1D3DTR3-F1
#
_cell.length_a   1.000
_cell.length_b   1.000
_cell.length_c   1.000
_cell.angle_alpha   90.00
_cell.angle_beta   90.00
_cell.angle_gamma   90.00
#
_symmetry.space_group_name_H-M   'P 1'
#
loop_
_entity.id
_entity.type
_entity.pdbx_description
1 polymer ?
#
loop_
_entity_poly.entity_id
_entity_poly.type
_entity_poly.pdbx_seq_one_letter_code
_entity_poly.pdbx_strand_id
1 'polypeptide(L)'
;MGTTTRDEVLAAEQKSVDHAYDCYAARLAEMSGTAAATASASGKDGIANRADAEARAAAYGGLGTEALVFARVDAPDDPGGASRPWYIGRRGVRDAENEPVVLLWTSPLAKKWAEARPESPGDVVLRRRLRCAQRVVEDYFDEIAPPVPAPLPAADASAVPVAPVSPAVPRPRKAADDSGAETTDAPPVPAGTAAQVPAGTDAEEPAGADGPAPVPTPGDIARRRRRKPFQPDDFLLRELQRSRSGRMRDIVETIRRDQMELVTGSPSDIVVIQGGPGTGKSAVGLHRVTWLVDNGHFKAQDILVIGPHQRFLDYVGQVLPTLGTRDVNAVQLDRLWEGEVRGTDTPRARAVKSDERMAAVLRRRVESEYRPEALDDLTVAPSFEGDEPAVVVTAGSTTLRVPRSEVLALLDRAHSGDGPYRERRDRFRGLLVDRLLRELSDIAPRRGQTGTIRRDLERNRRVERLVERVWPSPGAREALRTLYDSPDLLRACADGVLDEDEQAALLRPRAASADADPWTLDDHVCLEELRVLISGETPRRYGHIVVDEAQDLTPMQARALRRRCAVGGSMTVLGDLAQATGPHIPADWDRLGALLSDHGDWNVAELGTSYRVPAEIMEFVAPLARTVAPGLPYPRAVREAGADAVRTVATEPWKLLEDTVAQVARLVGSSDGSTLRSVAVIVPDDSDWLDEIGRGLDRSGDIGDRNREAVSVLAAAQAKGMEYDHVLVVEPATIADRGPAGLRQLYVALTRSTQSLTVLHTAPLPEALTATGGSGSGSGDPGTRGSRAGEASGTPPKPAPAPLPRVGTDVRVEVVGRAPGGRYKVRPLSPGIDRPLVLTVRHGSVPPRQGEELDCWVFANETNQTVLTADQRGRSPVSERMAGRYVAALDVLAELTEHGGEVADARGRLSELQGMAGRVLRRDQADWVDVLHLLGAPGRERLGVLRDLAARTNRALKDGTLDTGRLREELAASGWTQALAEARRTLQARFATDAAPHPDGAAPHPDDAAPAAPQQPEQKDDEPMTTADSATAAPSPTGHAELLRELEAAAEADRACKKHEAVRHALKSALLWADLQPTDSPVVDVACATGRGHFLYEALGAGRSSYADLRSGATRLLEINHTLSTPADRLYLVLSGPPAEDWSADTVRGVFGVHVIWRSPQGWGGQDTDTALGSPEA
;
A
#
# COMPACT_ATOMS: atom_id res chain seq x y z
N MET A 1 -22.13 10.16 57.09
CA MET A 1 -20.67 10.27 56.79
C MET A 1 -20.47 11.48 55.91
N GLY A 2 -19.35 12.19 56.03
CA GLY A 2 -19.12 13.45 55.32
C GLY A 2 -18.99 13.25 53.81
N THR A 3 -19.30 14.28 53.03
CA THR A 3 -18.98 14.37 51.61
C THR A 3 -17.48 14.59 51.46
N THR A 4 -16.72 13.51 51.25
CA THR A 4 -15.28 13.56 50.97
C THR A 4 -15.01 14.51 49.81
N THR A 5 -14.08 15.45 49.96
CA THR A 5 -13.75 16.40 48.88
C THR A 5 -12.96 15.71 47.76
N ARG A 6 -12.95 16.28 46.54
CA ARG A 6 -12.18 15.72 45.40
C ARG A 6 -10.70 15.60 45.76
N ASP A 7 -10.19 16.58 46.50
CA ASP A 7 -8.78 16.67 46.88
C ASP A 7 -8.42 15.66 47.97
N GLU A 8 -9.32 15.37 48.92
CA GLU A 8 -9.18 14.25 49.87
C GLU A 8 -9.12 12.89 49.15
N VAL A 9 -9.93 12.69 48.10
CA VAL A 9 -9.88 11.48 47.28
C VAL A 9 -8.55 11.41 46.54
N LEU A 10 -8.14 12.46 45.83
CA LEU A 10 -6.88 12.50 45.10
C LEU A 10 -5.67 12.23 46.02
N ALA A 11 -5.64 12.82 47.21
CA ALA A 11 -4.58 12.56 48.20
C ALA A 11 -4.57 11.12 48.73
N ALA A 12 -5.74 10.47 48.85
CA ALA A 12 -5.84 9.06 49.24
C ALA A 12 -5.37 8.10 48.13
N GLU A 13 -5.80 8.32 46.88
CA GLU A 13 -5.35 7.54 45.73
C GLU A 13 -3.84 7.73 45.49
N GLN A 14 -3.34 8.97 45.57
CA GLN A 14 -1.91 9.30 45.46
C GLN A 14 -1.06 8.48 46.43
N LYS A 15 -1.44 8.43 47.72
CA LYS A 15 -0.73 7.66 48.74
C LYS A 15 -0.64 6.16 48.41
N SER A 16 -1.69 5.59 47.80
CA SER A 16 -1.67 4.20 47.36
C SER A 16 -0.85 3.99 46.08
N VAL A 17 -0.86 4.95 45.14
CA VAL A 17 -0.02 4.90 43.94
C VAL A 17 1.46 5.05 44.27
N ASP A 18 1.85 5.91 45.21
CA ASP A 18 3.23 6.00 45.70
C ASP A 18 3.69 4.67 46.31
N HIS A 19 2.88 4.06 47.18
CA HIS A 19 3.19 2.74 47.77
C HIS A 19 3.35 1.65 46.69
N ALA A 20 2.48 1.62 45.68
CA ALA A 20 2.61 0.71 44.54
C ALA A 20 3.91 0.94 43.75
N TYR A 21 4.31 2.19 43.53
CA TYR A 21 5.57 2.54 42.87
C TYR A 21 6.80 2.18 43.70
N ASP A 22 6.75 2.28 45.02
CA ASP A 22 7.85 1.93 45.90
C ASP A 22 8.04 0.41 45.99
N CYS A 23 6.95 -0.37 46.07
CA CYS A 23 6.98 -1.84 45.94
C CYS A 23 7.51 -2.29 44.56
N TYR A 24 7.08 -1.64 43.48
CA TYR A 24 7.58 -1.88 42.13
C TYR A 24 9.08 -1.59 42.01
N ALA A 25 9.56 -0.48 42.57
CA ALA A 25 10.97 -0.11 42.58
C ALA A 25 11.82 -1.10 43.40
N ALA A 26 11.33 -1.54 44.57
CA ALA A 26 11.98 -2.56 45.39
C ALA A 26 12.10 -3.90 44.63
N ARG A 27 11.02 -4.35 43.97
CA ARG A 27 11.01 -5.59 43.19
C ARG A 27 11.92 -5.52 41.96
N LEU A 28 11.98 -4.38 41.28
CA LEU A 28 12.91 -4.13 40.17
C LEU A 28 14.37 -4.18 40.65
N ALA A 29 14.68 -3.60 41.81
CA ALA A 29 16.01 -3.67 42.42
C ALA A 29 16.39 -5.10 42.82
N GLU A 30 15.48 -5.88 43.38
CA GLU A 30 15.68 -7.31 43.71
C GLU A 30 15.99 -8.15 42.45
N MET A 31 15.21 -7.98 41.38
CA MET A 31 15.44 -8.68 40.10
C MET A 31 16.80 -8.30 39.47
N SER A 32 17.20 -7.04 39.61
CA SER A 32 18.50 -6.55 39.11
C SER A 32 19.68 -7.03 39.97
N GLY A 33 19.53 -7.05 41.29
CA GLY A 33 20.56 -7.52 42.23
C GLY A 33 20.77 -9.03 42.20
N THR A 34 19.70 -9.81 42.02
CA THR A 34 19.80 -11.28 41.88
C THR A 34 20.51 -11.69 40.59
N ALA A 35 20.38 -10.92 39.50
CA ALA A 35 21.18 -11.11 38.27
C ALA A 35 22.69 -11.00 38.55
N ALA A 36 23.13 -9.96 39.27
CA ALA A 36 24.52 -9.76 39.65
C ALA A 36 25.05 -10.87 40.58
N ALA A 37 24.24 -11.30 41.57
CA ALA A 37 24.61 -12.35 42.52
C ALA A 37 24.75 -13.73 41.85
N THR A 38 23.74 -14.18 41.09
CA THR A 38 23.76 -15.49 40.40
C THR A 38 24.87 -15.57 39.36
N ALA A 39 25.10 -14.49 38.61
CA ALA A 39 26.16 -14.40 37.62
C ALA A 39 27.57 -14.19 38.21
N SER A 40 27.71 -14.18 39.53
CA SER A 40 28.99 -14.27 40.25
C SER A 40 29.30 -15.69 40.73
N ALA A 41 28.33 -16.61 40.65
CA ALA A 41 28.41 -17.96 41.22
C ALA A 41 28.59 -19.10 40.20
N SER A 42 28.50 -18.82 38.90
CA SER A 42 28.71 -19.83 37.83
C SER A 42 29.48 -19.28 36.64
N GLY A 43 30.37 -20.09 36.06
CA GLY A 43 31.00 -19.81 34.76
C GLY A 43 30.05 -20.07 33.58
N LYS A 44 30.46 -19.67 32.36
CA LYS A 44 29.74 -19.81 31.06
C LYS A 44 28.21 -19.56 31.10
N ASP A 45 27.43 -20.51 31.59
CA ASP A 45 25.99 -20.40 31.87
C ASP A 45 25.66 -19.13 32.68
N GLY A 46 26.57 -18.69 33.57
CA GLY A 46 26.45 -17.43 34.30
C GLY A 46 26.29 -16.18 33.43
N ILE A 47 26.75 -16.19 32.18
CA ILE A 47 26.55 -15.08 31.22
C ILE A 47 25.13 -15.14 30.62
N ALA A 48 24.65 -16.33 30.25
CA ALA A 48 23.29 -16.50 29.74
C ALA A 48 22.24 -16.20 30.83
N ASN A 49 22.46 -16.70 32.05
CA ASN A 49 21.62 -16.43 33.20
C ASN A 49 21.63 -14.94 33.62
N ARG A 50 22.77 -14.25 33.43
CA ARG A 50 22.84 -12.78 33.60
C ARG A 50 21.95 -12.08 32.58
N ALA A 51 22.16 -12.36 31.29
CA ALA A 51 21.43 -11.71 30.21
C ALA A 51 19.91 -11.94 30.30
N ASP A 52 19.49 -13.17 30.66
CA ASP A 52 18.07 -13.49 30.91
C ASP A 52 17.51 -12.76 32.15
N ALA A 53 18.25 -12.69 33.25
CA ALA A 53 17.81 -11.96 34.44
C ALA A 53 17.77 -10.44 34.24
N GLU A 54 18.75 -9.87 33.53
CA GLU A 54 18.79 -8.46 33.11
C GLU A 54 17.65 -8.15 32.11
N ALA A 55 17.36 -9.04 31.15
CA ALA A 55 16.22 -8.91 30.25
C ALA A 55 14.88 -8.94 31.00
N ARG A 56 14.71 -9.87 31.96
CA ARG A 56 13.52 -9.95 32.82
C ARG A 56 13.36 -8.69 33.70
N ALA A 57 14.45 -8.16 34.26
CA ALA A 57 14.43 -6.90 35.01
C ALA A 57 14.06 -5.72 34.09
N ALA A 58 14.65 -5.63 32.89
CA ALA A 58 14.37 -4.57 31.92
C ALA A 58 12.92 -4.64 31.37
N ALA A 59 12.34 -5.84 31.25
CA ALA A 59 10.94 -6.04 30.86
C ALA A 59 9.98 -5.58 31.97
N TYR A 60 10.25 -5.98 33.21
CA TYR A 60 9.50 -5.53 34.38
C TYR A 60 9.56 -3.99 34.51
N GLY A 61 10.76 -3.42 34.49
CA GLY A 61 11.05 -1.99 34.60
C GLY A 61 10.55 -1.10 33.44
N GLY A 62 10.08 -1.69 32.35
CA GLY A 62 9.89 -1.05 31.03
C GLY A 62 8.71 -0.08 30.86
N LEU A 63 8.26 0.62 31.92
CA LEU A 63 7.11 1.53 31.84
C LEU A 63 7.42 2.90 31.22
N GLY A 64 8.66 3.40 31.34
CA GLY A 64 9.06 4.70 30.75
C GLY A 64 8.27 5.88 31.32
N THR A 65 7.45 6.53 30.49
CA THR A 65 6.55 7.63 30.88
C THR A 65 5.18 7.16 31.36
N GLU A 66 4.82 5.90 31.16
CA GLU A 66 3.48 5.40 31.41
C GLU A 66 3.20 5.14 32.89
N ALA A 67 1.93 5.21 33.27
CA ALA A 67 1.46 4.88 34.60
C ALA A 67 1.57 3.39 34.94
N LEU A 68 2.01 3.09 36.16
CA LEU A 68 1.93 1.75 36.74
C LEU A 68 0.48 1.34 36.99
N VAL A 69 -0.32 2.24 37.55
CA VAL A 69 -1.72 2.05 37.98
C VAL A 69 -2.61 3.04 37.22
N PHE A 70 -3.70 2.55 36.63
CA PHE A 70 -4.66 3.37 35.88
C PHE A 70 -6.13 3.17 36.32
N ALA A 71 -6.39 2.24 37.25
CA ALA A 71 -7.72 2.05 37.82
C ALA A 71 -7.66 1.46 39.24
N ARG A 72 -8.78 1.64 39.95
CA ARG A 72 -9.09 1.04 41.25
C ARG A 72 -10.46 0.36 41.16
N VAL A 73 -10.58 -0.83 41.77
CA VAL A 73 -11.83 -1.58 41.93
C VAL A 73 -12.01 -1.89 43.41
N ASP A 74 -13.15 -1.55 44.00
CA ASP A 74 -13.50 -2.08 45.32
C ASP A 74 -14.39 -3.31 45.12
N ALA A 75 -13.86 -4.49 45.48
CA ALA A 75 -14.52 -5.79 45.34
C ALA A 75 -13.97 -6.78 46.38
N PRO A 76 -14.73 -7.82 46.77
CA PRO A 76 -14.23 -8.86 47.65
C PRO A 76 -13.30 -9.85 46.90
N ASP A 77 -12.41 -10.51 47.64
CA ASP A 77 -11.57 -11.60 47.12
C ASP A 77 -12.42 -12.79 46.60
N ASP A 78 -13.43 -13.20 47.38
CA ASP A 78 -14.37 -14.27 47.07
C ASP A 78 -15.82 -13.75 46.94
N PRO A 79 -16.69 -14.39 46.13
CA PRO A 79 -18.09 -13.99 45.98
C PRO A 79 -18.84 -13.93 47.33
N GLY A 80 -19.40 -12.77 47.66
CA GLY A 80 -20.08 -12.52 48.93
C GLY A 80 -19.17 -12.24 50.14
N GLY A 81 -17.86 -12.10 49.93
CA GLY A 81 -16.91 -11.66 50.96
C GLY A 81 -17.01 -10.16 51.30
N ALA A 82 -16.10 -9.68 52.16
CA ALA A 82 -15.97 -8.25 52.44
C ALA A 82 -15.21 -7.53 51.32
N SER A 83 -15.76 -6.42 50.82
CA SER A 83 -15.13 -5.64 49.74
C SER A 83 -13.89 -4.90 50.22
N ARG A 84 -12.79 -4.96 49.44
CA ARG A 84 -11.54 -4.22 49.66
C ARG A 84 -11.08 -3.51 48.38
N PRO A 85 -10.24 -2.46 48.47
CA PRO A 85 -9.69 -1.82 47.29
C PRO A 85 -8.63 -2.70 46.62
N TRP A 86 -8.65 -2.70 45.29
CA TRP A 86 -7.69 -3.33 44.40
C TRP A 86 -7.22 -2.32 43.34
N TYR A 87 -5.91 -2.17 43.18
CA TYR A 87 -5.36 -1.34 42.10
C TYR A 87 -5.07 -2.20 40.87
N ILE A 88 -5.49 -1.73 39.70
CA ILE A 88 -5.31 -2.39 38.41
C ILE A 88 -4.28 -1.63 37.59
N GLY A 89 -3.31 -2.35 37.03
CA GLY A 89 -2.14 -1.74 36.43
C GLY A 89 -1.49 -2.51 35.29
N ARG A 90 -0.47 -1.87 34.69
CA ARG A 90 0.33 -2.38 33.57
C ARG A 90 1.38 -3.41 33.99
N ARG A 91 1.57 -3.63 35.30
CA ARG A 91 2.45 -4.68 35.88
C ARG A 91 1.77 -5.26 37.12
N GLY A 92 1.97 -6.55 37.36
CA GLY A 92 1.69 -7.15 38.66
C GLY A 92 2.73 -6.72 39.68
N VAL A 93 2.30 -6.18 40.82
CA VAL A 93 3.18 -5.73 41.91
C VAL A 93 2.72 -6.37 43.22
N ARG A 94 3.71 -6.81 44.00
CA ARG A 94 3.53 -7.37 45.33
C ARG A 94 4.43 -6.65 46.33
N ASP A 95 4.05 -6.69 47.60
CA ASP A 95 4.85 -6.20 48.73
C ASP A 95 5.86 -7.27 49.21
N ALA A 96 6.50 -7.03 50.36
CA ALA A 96 7.48 -7.94 50.96
C ALA A 96 6.84 -9.20 51.55
N GLU A 97 5.60 -9.08 52.00
CA GLU A 97 4.71 -10.13 52.48
C GLU A 97 4.15 -11.00 51.32
N ASN A 98 4.40 -10.59 50.08
CA ASN A 98 3.96 -11.20 48.82
C ASN A 98 2.43 -11.12 48.59
N GLU A 99 1.74 -10.17 49.22
CA GLU A 99 0.35 -9.82 48.89
C GLU A 99 0.27 -8.96 47.61
N PRO A 100 -0.82 -9.05 46.82
CA PRO A 100 -0.97 -8.29 45.57
C PRO A 100 -1.37 -6.82 45.83
N VAL A 101 -0.42 -5.91 45.68
CA VAL A 101 -0.62 -4.45 45.75
C VAL A 101 -1.23 -3.91 44.44
N VAL A 102 -0.75 -4.40 43.30
CA VAL A 102 -1.30 -4.09 41.96
C VAL A 102 -1.59 -5.39 41.22
N LEU A 103 -2.85 -5.58 40.83
CA LEU A 103 -3.24 -6.65 39.91
C LEU A 103 -2.96 -6.24 38.47
N LEU A 104 -2.42 -7.19 37.70
CA LEU A 104 -2.22 -7.03 36.27
C LEU A 104 -3.58 -7.00 35.55
N TRP A 105 -3.74 -6.07 34.61
CA TRP A 105 -5.00 -5.83 33.90
C TRP A 105 -5.50 -7.03 33.07
N THR A 106 -4.62 -7.93 32.66
CA THR A 106 -4.93 -9.17 31.92
C THR A 106 -5.43 -10.32 32.82
N SER A 107 -5.42 -10.14 34.14
CA SER A 107 -5.81 -11.19 35.10
C SER A 107 -7.31 -11.53 35.05
N PRO A 108 -7.72 -12.76 35.38
CA PRO A 108 -9.13 -13.17 35.37
C PRO A 108 -10.05 -12.32 36.26
N LEU A 109 -9.55 -11.84 37.41
CA LEU A 109 -10.30 -10.91 38.28
C LEU A 109 -10.49 -9.54 37.62
N ALA A 110 -9.42 -8.97 37.04
CA ALA A 110 -9.51 -7.70 36.33
C ALA A 110 -10.48 -7.78 35.14
N LYS A 111 -10.47 -8.89 34.38
CA LYS A 111 -11.47 -9.18 33.33
C LYS A 111 -12.90 -9.18 33.90
N LYS A 112 -13.17 -10.00 34.93
CA LYS A 112 -14.48 -10.11 35.59
C LYS A 112 -15.01 -8.73 36.04
N TRP A 113 -14.16 -7.89 36.60
CA TRP A 113 -14.54 -6.56 37.07
C TRP A 113 -14.64 -5.51 35.95
N ALA A 114 -13.92 -5.65 34.84
CA ALA A 114 -14.11 -4.82 33.63
C ALA A 114 -15.46 -5.11 32.95
N GLU A 115 -15.94 -6.36 33.02
CA GLU A 115 -17.24 -6.78 32.50
C GLU A 115 -18.45 -6.28 33.32
N ALA A 116 -18.25 -5.77 34.54
CA ALA A 116 -19.33 -5.22 35.38
C ALA A 116 -19.99 -3.97 34.74
N ARG A 117 -21.29 -3.77 35.01
CA ARG A 117 -22.11 -2.64 34.49
C ARG A 117 -22.65 -1.79 35.65
N PRO A 118 -22.91 -0.47 35.46
CA PRO A 118 -23.62 0.32 36.46
C PRO A 118 -25.01 -0.22 36.83
N GLU A 119 -25.72 -0.82 35.87
CA GLU A 119 -27.05 -1.44 36.10
C GLU A 119 -26.96 -2.90 36.58
N SER A 120 -25.76 -3.49 36.61
CA SER A 120 -25.50 -4.89 36.99
C SER A 120 -24.03 -5.03 37.41
N PRO A 121 -23.64 -4.51 38.60
CA PRO A 121 -22.24 -4.40 38.98
C PRO A 121 -21.66 -5.71 39.54
N GLY A 122 -22.50 -6.68 39.89
CA GLY A 122 -22.07 -7.94 40.51
C GLY A 122 -21.42 -7.69 41.87
N ASP A 123 -20.20 -8.18 42.05
CA ASP A 123 -19.41 -8.01 43.28
C ASP A 123 -18.69 -6.65 43.38
N VAL A 124 -18.76 -5.79 42.35
CA VAL A 124 -18.05 -4.51 42.29
C VAL A 124 -18.83 -3.40 43.00
N VAL A 125 -18.24 -2.81 44.04
CA VAL A 125 -18.84 -1.71 44.82
C VAL A 125 -18.43 -0.33 44.27
N LEU A 126 -17.19 -0.21 43.79
CA LEU A 126 -16.62 0.98 43.16
C LEU A 126 -15.76 0.53 41.97
N ARG A 127 -15.82 1.24 40.84
CA ARG A 127 -14.84 1.15 39.75
C ARG A 127 -14.43 2.54 39.33
N ARG A 128 -13.19 2.91 39.65
CA ARG A 128 -12.58 4.22 39.45
C ARG A 128 -11.46 4.11 38.41
N ARG A 129 -11.46 4.91 37.36
CA ARG A 129 -10.24 5.17 36.56
C ARG A 129 -9.44 6.26 37.26
N LEU A 130 -8.12 6.10 37.25
CA LEU A 130 -7.14 7.03 37.80
C LEU A 130 -6.30 7.56 36.65
N ARG A 131 -6.15 8.88 36.56
CA ARG A 131 -5.28 9.54 35.59
C ARG A 131 -3.92 9.76 36.25
N CYS A 132 -2.87 9.13 35.74
CA CYS A 132 -1.57 9.09 36.40
C CYS A 132 -0.46 9.58 35.47
N ALA A 133 0.18 10.70 35.80
CA ALA A 133 1.44 11.12 35.18
C ALA A 133 2.58 10.39 35.89
N GLN A 134 2.96 9.22 35.38
CA GLN A 134 3.81 8.24 36.09
C GLN A 134 3.23 7.95 37.49
N ARG A 135 3.87 8.45 38.56
CA ARG A 135 3.45 8.28 39.96
C ARG A 135 2.50 9.36 40.50
N VAL A 136 2.21 10.41 39.73
CA VAL A 136 1.36 11.53 40.17
C VAL A 136 -0.07 11.34 39.68
N VAL A 137 -1.04 11.24 40.61
CA VAL A 137 -2.47 11.15 40.30
C VAL A 137 -3.00 12.55 39.97
N GLU A 138 -3.29 12.81 38.69
CA GLU A 138 -3.79 14.10 38.19
C GLU A 138 -5.30 14.27 38.39
N ASP A 139 -6.09 13.22 38.14
CA ASP A 139 -7.56 13.24 38.17
C ASP A 139 -8.14 11.82 38.35
N TYR A 140 -9.44 11.70 38.62
CA TYR A 140 -10.14 10.41 38.65
C TYR A 140 -11.56 10.48 38.09
N PHE A 141 -12.12 9.32 37.73
CA PHE A 141 -13.51 9.17 37.28
C PHE A 141 -14.12 7.84 37.73
N ASP A 142 -15.33 7.88 38.29
CA ASP A 142 -16.02 6.70 38.82
C ASP A 142 -17.04 6.16 37.79
N GLU A 143 -16.69 5.05 37.11
CA GLU A 143 -17.58 4.34 36.18
C GLU A 143 -18.70 3.58 36.90
N ILE A 144 -18.40 3.04 38.09
CA ILE A 144 -19.36 2.42 39.01
C ILE A 144 -19.14 3.05 40.38
N ALA A 145 -20.19 3.56 41.00
CA ALA A 145 -20.15 4.16 42.33
C ALA A 145 -21.35 3.69 43.17
N PRO A 146 -21.21 3.62 44.51
CA PRO A 146 -22.36 3.36 45.38
C PRO A 146 -23.41 4.47 45.20
N PRO A 147 -24.72 4.13 45.27
CA PRO A 147 -25.77 5.11 45.03
C PRO A 147 -25.74 6.22 46.07
N VAL A 148 -25.45 7.45 45.61
CA VAL A 148 -25.52 8.66 46.44
C VAL A 148 -26.93 8.77 47.04
N PRO A 149 -27.08 8.92 48.36
CA PRO A 149 -28.39 9.15 48.96
C PRO A 149 -29.05 10.36 48.31
N ALA A 150 -30.26 10.18 47.76
CA ALA A 150 -30.98 11.26 47.12
C ALA A 150 -31.10 12.45 48.08
N PRO A 151 -30.84 13.71 47.64
CA PRO A 151 -31.02 14.87 48.48
C PRO A 151 -32.43 14.86 49.07
N LEU A 152 -32.52 14.87 50.41
CA LEU A 152 -33.80 15.03 51.09
C LEU A 152 -34.42 16.34 50.57
N PRO A 153 -35.68 16.34 50.09
CA PRO A 153 -36.32 17.56 49.63
C PRO A 153 -36.30 18.57 50.78
N ALA A 154 -35.93 19.82 50.48
CA ALA A 154 -35.74 20.85 51.48
C ALA A 154 -37.01 20.99 52.33
N ALA A 155 -36.88 20.78 53.64
CA ALA A 155 -38.01 20.81 54.55
C ALA A 155 -38.51 22.25 54.71
N ASP A 156 -39.68 22.55 54.12
CA ASP A 156 -40.37 23.83 54.33
C ASP A 156 -40.62 24.06 55.82
N ALA A 157 -40.23 25.23 56.32
CA ALA A 157 -40.26 25.56 57.74
C ALA A 157 -41.67 25.97 58.22
N SER A 158 -42.68 25.09 58.04
CA SER A 158 -44.07 25.37 58.46
C SER A 158 -44.93 24.12 58.72
N ALA A 159 -44.76 23.47 59.88
CA ALA A 159 -45.82 22.81 60.66
C ALA A 159 -45.26 22.16 61.95
N VAL A 160 -46.12 22.00 62.96
CA VAL A 160 -45.83 21.28 64.23
C VAL A 160 -46.98 20.28 64.51
N PRO A 161 -46.92 19.35 65.50
CA PRO A 161 -46.93 17.93 65.15
C PRO A 161 -48.10 17.11 65.73
N VAL A 162 -48.32 15.91 65.19
CA VAL A 162 -49.10 14.83 65.83
C VAL A 162 -48.41 13.48 65.60
N ALA A 163 -48.44 12.62 66.63
CA ALA A 163 -47.98 11.22 66.65
C ALA A 163 -48.95 10.42 67.56
N PRO A 164 -48.77 9.11 67.86
CA PRO A 164 -47.82 8.10 67.35
C PRO A 164 -48.54 6.78 66.93
N VAL A 165 -47.78 5.67 66.76
CA VAL A 165 -47.98 4.30 67.36
C VAL A 165 -47.41 3.18 66.47
N SER A 166 -46.58 2.31 67.07
CA SER A 166 -46.12 0.99 66.58
C SER A 166 -46.70 -0.11 67.50
N PRO A 167 -46.88 -1.40 67.09
CA PRO A 167 -45.80 -2.38 66.84
C PRO A 167 -46.12 -3.40 65.70
N ALA A 168 -45.53 -4.61 65.60
CA ALA A 168 -44.12 -5.00 65.38
C ALA A 168 -43.87 -6.49 65.81
N VAL A 169 -43.10 -7.28 65.01
CA VAL A 169 -42.36 -8.54 65.40
C VAL A 169 -43.27 -9.78 65.71
N PRO A 170 -42.84 -11.09 65.67
CA PRO A 170 -41.57 -11.77 65.31
C PRO A 170 -41.64 -12.88 64.19
N ARG A 171 -40.51 -13.59 63.94
CA ARG A 171 -40.36 -14.88 63.18
C ARG A 171 -40.49 -16.11 64.13
N PRO A 172 -40.63 -17.40 63.68
CA PRO A 172 -39.42 -18.26 63.54
C PRO A 172 -39.44 -19.58 62.64
N ARG A 173 -38.24 -19.95 62.12
CA ARG A 173 -37.62 -21.32 61.96
C ARG A 173 -38.00 -22.32 60.83
N LYS A 174 -37.23 -23.45 60.77
CA LYS A 174 -36.92 -24.38 59.62
C LYS A 174 -37.43 -25.84 59.81
N ALA A 175 -37.60 -26.59 58.69
CA ALA A 175 -37.46 -28.06 58.49
C ALA A 175 -37.61 -28.40 56.96
N ALA A 176 -37.23 -29.54 56.35
CA ALA A 176 -36.18 -30.56 56.62
C ALA A 176 -35.94 -31.49 55.38
N ASP A 177 -34.68 -31.93 55.20
CA ASP A 177 -34.08 -33.22 54.72
C ASP A 177 -34.46 -34.01 53.42
N ASP A 178 -33.39 -34.36 52.65
CA ASP A 178 -32.92 -35.69 52.18
C ASP A 178 -32.98 -36.28 50.72
N SER A 179 -31.79 -36.75 50.29
CA SER A 179 -31.42 -37.93 49.45
C SER A 179 -31.65 -38.09 47.91
N GLY A 180 -30.53 -38.16 47.15
CA GLY A 180 -30.21 -39.10 46.03
C GLY A 180 -30.92 -39.00 44.64
N ALA A 181 -30.47 -39.67 43.55
CA ALA A 181 -29.15 -40.19 43.13
C ALA A 181 -29.18 -40.71 41.66
N GLU A 182 -28.08 -40.64 40.89
CA GLU A 182 -27.73 -41.44 39.66
C GLU A 182 -28.66 -41.35 38.40
N THR A 183 -28.35 -41.74 37.14
CA THR A 183 -27.13 -41.85 36.25
C THR A 183 -27.56 -41.99 34.76
N THR A 184 -26.66 -41.72 33.78
CA THR A 184 -26.69 -42.16 32.35
C THR A 184 -27.89 -41.67 31.46
N ASP A 185 -27.90 -41.72 30.11
CA ASP A 185 -26.95 -42.22 29.07
C ASP A 185 -26.97 -41.31 27.80
N ALA A 186 -26.30 -41.72 26.71
CA ALA A 186 -26.09 -40.95 25.47
C ALA A 186 -26.98 -41.42 24.25
N PRO A 187 -26.67 -41.17 22.94
CA PRO A 187 -27.66 -40.66 21.96
C PRO A 187 -28.22 -41.72 20.97
N PRO A 188 -29.15 -41.36 20.03
CA PRO A 188 -28.72 -40.91 18.68
C PRO A 188 -29.63 -39.88 17.95
N VAL A 189 -29.16 -39.45 16.76
CA VAL A 189 -29.82 -38.66 15.68
C VAL A 189 -30.78 -39.55 14.81
N PRO A 190 -31.54 -39.11 13.74
CA PRO A 190 -31.40 -37.90 12.87
C PRO A 190 -32.69 -37.20 12.30
N ALA A 191 -32.46 -36.11 11.53
CA ALA A 191 -33.20 -35.61 10.33
C ALA A 191 -34.61 -34.95 10.44
N GLY A 192 -34.91 -33.98 9.54
CA GLY A 192 -36.26 -33.38 9.40
C GLY A 192 -36.37 -32.01 8.66
N THR A 193 -36.17 -31.98 7.35
CA THR A 193 -36.28 -30.85 6.39
C THR A 193 -37.41 -29.78 6.52
N ALA A 194 -37.01 -28.50 6.35
CA ALA A 194 -37.56 -27.46 5.44
C ALA A 194 -38.97 -26.81 5.60
N ALA A 195 -38.97 -25.47 5.63
CA ALA A 195 -39.99 -24.54 5.06
C ALA A 195 -39.25 -23.21 4.73
N GLN A 196 -39.25 -22.63 3.52
CA GLN A 196 -40.34 -22.07 2.69
C GLN A 196 -40.91 -20.71 3.15
N VAL A 197 -40.93 -19.75 2.22
CA VAL A 197 -41.45 -18.37 2.34
C VAL A 197 -42.51 -18.16 1.24
N PRO A 198 -43.57 -17.40 1.53
CA PRO A 198 -44.14 -16.50 0.51
C PRO A 198 -44.44 -15.08 1.02
N ALA A 199 -44.61 -14.15 0.09
CA ALA A 199 -45.17 -12.81 0.27
C ALA A 199 -46.72 -12.87 0.41
N GLY A 200 -47.50 -11.80 0.67
CA GLY A 200 -47.20 -10.36 0.83
C GLY A 200 -48.51 -9.53 0.96
N THR A 201 -48.53 -8.35 0.33
CA THR A 201 -49.68 -7.45 0.04
C THR A 201 -50.46 -6.76 1.20
N ASP A 202 -50.16 -5.46 1.35
CA ASP A 202 -51.06 -4.28 1.18
C ASP A 202 -52.11 -3.80 2.21
N ALA A 203 -52.08 -2.45 2.38
CA ALA A 203 -53.13 -1.50 2.84
C ALA A 203 -53.64 -1.59 4.32
N GLU A 204 -54.03 -0.50 5.02
CA GLU A 204 -54.35 0.90 4.68
C GLU A 204 -53.81 1.90 5.75
N GLU A 205 -53.71 3.20 5.42
CA GLU A 205 -53.69 4.29 6.42
C GLU A 205 -55.09 4.89 6.62
N PRO A 206 -55.47 5.22 7.86
CA PRO A 206 -56.32 6.38 8.13
C PRO A 206 -55.68 7.35 9.14
N ALA A 207 -55.86 8.66 8.91
CA ALA A 207 -55.23 9.72 9.68
C ALA A 207 -56.04 10.19 10.90
N GLY A 208 -55.33 10.65 11.94
CA GLY A 208 -55.78 11.73 12.83
C GLY A 208 -56.65 11.36 14.04
N ALA A 209 -56.02 11.23 15.21
CA ALA A 209 -56.67 11.46 16.50
C ALA A 209 -55.63 11.90 17.55
N ASP A 210 -55.81 13.09 18.15
CA ASP A 210 -55.04 13.50 19.33
C ASP A 210 -55.45 12.64 20.54
N GLY A 211 -54.48 11.97 21.14
CA GLY A 211 -54.65 11.18 22.36
C GLY A 211 -53.40 11.23 23.24
N PRO A 212 -53.54 11.19 24.57
CA PRO A 212 -52.38 11.22 25.46
C PRO A 212 -51.51 9.99 25.22
N ALA A 213 -50.22 10.22 24.94
CA ALA A 213 -49.28 9.16 24.60
C ALA A 213 -49.27 8.06 25.68
N PRO A 214 -49.31 6.76 25.30
CA PRO A 214 -49.44 5.67 26.26
C PRO A 214 -48.26 5.66 27.23
N VAL A 215 -48.58 5.51 28.53
CA VAL A 215 -47.57 5.42 29.60
C VAL A 215 -46.66 4.23 29.28
N PRO A 216 -45.34 4.43 29.12
CA PRO A 216 -44.45 3.38 28.67
C PRO A 216 -44.41 2.26 29.71
N THR A 217 -44.61 1.01 29.28
CA THR A 217 -44.57 -0.15 30.17
C THR A 217 -43.17 -0.32 30.78
N PRO A 218 -42.99 -1.11 31.85
CA PRO A 218 -41.67 -1.48 32.33
C PRO A 218 -40.77 -2.10 31.23
N GLY A 219 -41.36 -2.80 30.26
CA GLY A 219 -40.67 -3.30 29.06
C GLY A 219 -40.23 -2.19 28.10
N ASP A 220 -41.06 -1.16 27.89
CA ASP A 220 -40.70 0.02 27.09
C ASP A 220 -39.69 0.91 27.79
N ILE A 221 -39.75 1.04 29.12
CA ILE A 221 -38.74 1.73 29.93
C ILE A 221 -37.43 0.96 29.85
N ALA A 222 -37.44 -0.37 29.94
CA ALA A 222 -36.25 -1.21 29.74
C ALA A 222 -35.69 -1.10 28.32
N ARG A 223 -36.53 -1.14 27.27
CA ARG A 223 -36.11 -0.91 25.88
C ARG A 223 -35.55 0.50 25.69
N ARG A 224 -36.21 1.56 26.17
CA ARG A 224 -35.76 2.95 26.07
C ARG A 224 -34.50 3.23 26.89
N ARG A 225 -34.28 2.54 28.02
CA ARG A 225 -33.00 2.57 28.74
C ARG A 225 -31.89 1.85 27.96
N ARG A 226 -32.15 0.65 27.42
CA ARG A 226 -31.21 -0.06 26.52
C ARG A 226 -30.93 0.67 25.19
N ARG A 227 -31.83 1.56 24.74
CA ARG A 227 -31.67 2.41 23.55
C ARG A 227 -31.24 3.84 23.87
N LYS A 228 -31.00 4.21 25.14
CA LYS A 228 -30.44 5.53 25.45
C LYS A 228 -29.01 5.54 24.92
N PRO A 229 -28.63 6.47 24.03
CA PRO A 229 -27.27 6.49 23.49
C PRO A 229 -26.28 6.65 24.65
N PHE A 230 -25.24 5.82 24.65
CA PHE A 230 -24.17 5.88 25.63
C PHE A 230 -23.43 7.22 25.45
N GLN A 231 -23.70 8.18 26.34
CA GLN A 231 -22.95 9.43 26.35
C GLN A 231 -21.53 9.10 26.83
N PRO A 232 -20.48 9.51 26.11
CA PRO A 232 -19.11 9.30 26.56
C PRO A 232 -18.84 10.11 27.83
N ASP A 233 -18.09 9.51 28.73
CA ASP A 233 -17.65 10.18 29.96
C ASP A 233 -16.74 11.38 29.61
N ASP A 234 -16.98 12.54 30.23
CA ASP A 234 -16.16 13.75 30.04
C ASP A 234 -14.65 13.51 30.29
N PHE A 235 -14.32 12.62 31.22
CA PHE A 235 -12.96 12.15 31.47
C PHE A 235 -12.31 11.49 30.23
N LEU A 236 -13.04 10.65 29.49
CA LEU A 236 -12.56 10.06 28.24
C LEU A 236 -12.34 11.15 27.18
N LEU A 237 -13.28 12.08 27.03
CA LEU A 237 -13.20 13.14 26.04
C LEU A 237 -11.97 14.02 26.27
N ARG A 238 -11.70 14.38 27.53
CA ARG A 238 -10.51 15.16 27.92
C ARG A 238 -9.19 14.44 27.66
N GLU A 239 -9.11 13.11 27.79
CA GLU A 239 -7.88 12.38 27.47
C GLU A 239 -7.66 12.25 25.96
N LEU A 240 -8.72 12.02 25.18
CA LEU A 240 -8.68 11.99 23.72
C LEU A 240 -8.36 13.35 23.05
N GLN A 241 -8.38 14.45 23.82
CA GLN A 241 -8.12 15.81 23.32
C GLN A 241 -6.67 16.30 23.54
N ARG A 242 -5.84 15.60 24.34
CA ARG A 242 -4.42 15.95 24.57
C ARG A 242 -3.58 15.97 23.29
N SER A 243 -2.48 16.72 23.27
CA SER A 243 -1.55 16.75 22.12
C SER A 243 -0.79 15.44 21.94
N ARG A 244 -0.58 15.06 20.68
CA ARG A 244 0.13 13.85 20.27
C ARG A 244 1.53 14.24 19.81
N SER A 245 2.54 13.94 20.64
CA SER A 245 3.90 14.46 20.52
C SER A 245 4.71 13.80 19.39
N GLY A 246 4.29 14.00 18.13
CA GLY A 246 4.94 13.45 16.92
C GLY A 246 4.93 11.92 16.80
N ARG A 247 4.34 11.23 17.77
CA ARG A 247 4.24 9.76 17.87
C ARG A 247 2.83 9.41 18.27
N MET A 248 2.33 8.25 17.85
CA MET A 248 0.99 7.79 18.22
C MET A 248 0.96 7.42 19.70
N ARG A 249 0.67 8.42 20.56
CA ARG A 249 0.52 8.24 22.00
C ARG A 249 -0.56 7.20 22.32
N ASP A 250 -0.35 6.56 23.46
CA ASP A 250 -1.04 5.37 23.87
C ASP A 250 -2.52 5.64 24.21
N ILE A 251 -3.38 4.65 23.95
CA ILE A 251 -4.81 4.64 24.29
C ILE A 251 -5.16 3.42 25.17
N VAL A 252 -4.15 2.63 25.58
CA VAL A 252 -4.22 1.50 26.53
C VAL A 252 -5.08 1.77 27.77
N GLU A 253 -5.04 2.99 28.31
CA GLU A 253 -5.79 3.37 29.51
C GLU A 253 -7.31 3.46 29.28
N THR A 254 -7.76 3.34 28.02
CA THR A 254 -9.14 3.55 27.57
C THR A 254 -9.68 2.45 26.64
N ILE A 255 -9.21 1.20 26.79
CA ILE A 255 -10.02 0.05 26.30
C ILE A 255 -11.43 0.19 26.89
N ARG A 256 -12.45 0.20 26.02
CA ARG A 256 -13.85 0.14 26.41
C ARG A 256 -14.36 -1.30 26.44
N ARG A 257 -15.52 -1.51 27.05
CA ARG A 257 -15.97 -2.84 27.49
C ARG A 257 -16.33 -3.77 26.31
N ASP A 258 -16.85 -3.19 25.23
CA ASP A 258 -17.03 -3.82 23.92
C ASP A 258 -15.69 -4.28 23.31
N GLN A 259 -14.67 -3.43 23.35
CA GLN A 259 -13.32 -3.78 22.91
C GLN A 259 -12.67 -4.88 23.79
N MET A 260 -12.90 -4.86 25.11
CA MET A 260 -12.35 -5.84 26.06
C MET A 260 -12.87 -7.26 25.83
N GLU A 261 -14.11 -7.40 25.37
CA GLU A 261 -14.70 -8.69 24.98
C GLU A 261 -13.94 -9.32 23.80
N LEU A 262 -13.49 -8.49 22.84
CA LEU A 262 -12.66 -8.94 21.71
C LEU A 262 -11.21 -9.23 22.13
N VAL A 263 -10.61 -8.39 22.98
CA VAL A 263 -9.27 -8.61 23.55
C VAL A 263 -9.20 -9.99 24.21
N THR A 264 -10.19 -10.29 25.07
CA THR A 264 -10.20 -11.45 25.96
C THR A 264 -11.10 -12.59 25.46
N GLY A 265 -11.48 -12.56 24.18
CA GLY A 265 -12.23 -13.63 23.51
C GLY A 265 -11.38 -14.89 23.30
N SER A 266 -12.03 -15.98 22.87
CA SER A 266 -11.43 -17.32 22.73
C SER A 266 -10.02 -17.32 22.11
N PRO A 267 -9.01 -17.96 22.73
CA PRO A 267 -7.64 -18.00 22.22
C PRO A 267 -7.45 -18.78 20.91
N SER A 268 -8.35 -19.72 20.59
CA SER A 268 -8.25 -20.62 19.44
C SER A 268 -8.81 -20.03 18.14
N ASP A 269 -9.63 -18.98 18.22
CA ASP A 269 -10.52 -18.61 17.13
C ASP A 269 -9.83 -17.68 16.13
N ILE A 270 -10.15 -17.85 14.84
CA ILE A 270 -9.78 -16.90 13.78
C ILE A 270 -10.83 -15.77 13.79
N VAL A 271 -10.52 -14.67 14.50
CA VAL A 271 -11.44 -13.55 14.65
C VAL A 271 -11.11 -12.42 13.69
N VAL A 272 -12.10 -11.98 12.93
CA VAL A 272 -12.03 -10.82 12.02
C VAL A 272 -12.71 -9.63 12.68
N ILE A 273 -11.93 -8.63 13.08
CA ILE A 273 -12.41 -7.40 13.72
C ILE A 273 -12.60 -6.34 12.63
N GLN A 274 -13.82 -6.29 12.09
CA GLN A 274 -14.29 -5.23 11.20
C GLN A 274 -14.60 -3.98 12.03
N GLY A 275 -14.21 -2.80 11.55
CA GLY A 275 -14.58 -1.55 12.19
C GLY A 275 -14.06 -0.35 11.42
N GLY A 276 -14.79 0.75 11.45
CA GLY A 276 -14.41 1.94 10.67
C GLY A 276 -13.27 2.78 11.28
N PRO A 277 -13.09 4.02 10.81
CA PRO A 277 -12.08 4.96 11.30
C PRO A 277 -12.24 5.28 12.79
N GLY A 278 -11.12 5.39 13.51
CA GLY A 278 -11.08 5.81 14.92
C GLY A 278 -11.74 4.87 15.95
N THR A 279 -12.13 3.65 15.54
CA THR A 279 -12.78 2.62 16.37
C THR A 279 -11.81 1.85 17.28
N GLY A 280 -10.50 1.98 17.06
CA GLY A 280 -9.45 1.42 17.92
C GLY A 280 -8.95 0.02 17.57
N LYS A 281 -9.34 -0.57 16.42
CA LYS A 281 -8.96 -1.93 15.97
C LYS A 281 -7.52 -2.35 16.32
N SER A 282 -6.54 -1.55 15.90
CA SER A 282 -5.10 -1.83 16.11
C SER A 282 -4.74 -1.98 17.58
N ALA A 283 -5.32 -1.15 18.46
CA ALA A 283 -5.12 -1.27 19.90
C ALA A 283 -5.72 -2.59 20.42
N VAL A 284 -6.95 -2.95 20.00
CA VAL A 284 -7.58 -4.23 20.36
C VAL A 284 -6.70 -5.42 19.99
N GLY A 285 -6.07 -5.40 18.81
CA GLY A 285 -5.09 -6.42 18.40
C GLY A 285 -3.87 -6.50 19.32
N LEU A 286 -3.24 -5.37 19.65
CA LEU A 286 -2.05 -5.35 20.52
C LEU A 286 -2.39 -5.74 21.97
N HIS A 287 -3.53 -5.32 22.49
CA HIS A 287 -4.03 -5.79 23.79
C HIS A 287 -4.30 -7.29 23.80
N ARG A 288 -4.85 -7.84 22.70
CA ARG A 288 -5.08 -9.28 22.56
C ARG A 288 -3.76 -10.06 22.56
N VAL A 289 -2.71 -9.56 21.92
CA VAL A 289 -1.34 -10.12 22.01
C VAL A 289 -0.87 -10.18 23.47
N THR A 290 -0.96 -9.09 24.23
CA THR A 290 -0.57 -9.09 25.64
C THR A 290 -1.41 -10.03 26.49
N TRP A 291 -2.74 -10.02 26.32
CA TRP A 291 -3.63 -10.91 27.06
C TRP A 291 -3.37 -12.39 26.79
N LEU A 292 -3.09 -12.76 25.53
CA LEU A 292 -2.73 -14.13 25.13
C LEU A 292 -1.39 -14.60 25.72
N VAL A 293 -0.41 -13.71 25.85
CA VAL A 293 0.88 -14.03 26.47
C VAL A 293 0.77 -14.14 27.99
N ASP A 294 0.14 -13.16 28.64
CA ASP A 294 0.03 -13.12 30.10
C ASP A 294 -0.80 -14.28 30.68
N ASN A 295 -1.80 -14.77 29.94
CA ASN A 295 -2.60 -15.94 30.31
C ASN A 295 -2.01 -17.27 29.80
N GLY A 296 -0.79 -17.24 29.23
CA GLY A 296 -0.04 -18.45 28.88
C GLY A 296 -0.55 -19.23 27.67
N HIS A 297 -1.38 -18.63 26.82
CA HIS A 297 -1.90 -19.28 25.61
C HIS A 297 -0.83 -19.42 24.52
N PHE A 298 0.03 -18.40 24.37
CA PHE A 298 1.18 -18.42 23.46
C PHE A 298 2.38 -17.74 24.10
N LYS A 299 3.60 -18.12 23.72
CA LYS A 299 4.80 -17.31 24.05
C LYS A 299 4.88 -16.15 23.07
N ALA A 300 5.37 -14.99 23.51
CA ALA A 300 5.50 -13.81 22.66
C ALA A 300 6.32 -14.06 21.38
N GLN A 301 7.44 -14.79 21.51
CA GLN A 301 8.27 -15.26 20.40
C GLN A 301 7.55 -16.14 19.37
N ASP A 302 6.40 -16.72 19.71
CA ASP A 302 5.59 -17.59 18.85
C ASP A 302 4.40 -16.82 18.23
N ILE A 303 4.30 -15.50 18.46
CA ILE A 303 3.29 -14.61 17.86
C ILE A 303 3.94 -13.77 16.75
N LEU A 304 3.23 -13.60 15.64
CA LEU A 304 3.59 -12.67 14.55
C LEU A 304 2.57 -11.53 14.46
N VAL A 305 3.05 -10.28 14.41
CA VAL A 305 2.25 -9.10 14.10
C VAL A 305 2.65 -8.59 12.72
N ILE A 306 1.68 -8.49 11.81
CA ILE A 306 1.88 -8.02 10.44
C ILE A 306 1.26 -6.63 10.30
N GLY A 307 2.08 -5.66 9.87
CA GLY A 307 1.69 -4.25 9.73
C GLY A 307 1.77 -3.73 8.29
N PRO A 308 1.03 -2.64 7.98
CA PRO A 308 1.00 -2.04 6.65
C PRO A 308 2.30 -1.28 6.31
N HIS A 309 2.96 -0.66 7.29
CA HIS A 309 4.16 0.17 7.08
C HIS A 309 5.05 0.26 8.34
N GLN A 310 6.33 0.58 8.17
CA GLN A 310 7.32 0.64 9.26
C GLN A 310 6.87 1.51 10.45
N ARG A 311 6.28 2.71 10.21
CA ARG A 311 5.78 3.60 11.29
C ARG A 311 4.78 2.94 12.24
N PHE A 312 4.05 1.93 11.77
CA PHE A 312 3.12 1.13 12.59
C PHE A 312 3.89 0.11 13.43
N LEU A 313 4.90 -0.55 12.84
CA LEU A 313 5.77 -1.50 13.55
C LEU A 313 6.60 -0.79 14.62
N ASP A 314 7.04 0.45 14.37
CA ASP A 314 7.68 1.31 15.36
C ASP A 314 6.75 1.62 16.55
N TYR A 315 5.45 1.78 16.29
CA TYR A 315 4.42 1.94 17.33
C TYR A 315 4.15 0.64 18.08
N VAL A 316 4.06 -0.51 17.39
CA VAL A 316 3.95 -1.85 18.00
C VAL A 316 5.12 -2.11 18.95
N GLY A 317 6.34 -1.79 18.52
CA GLY A 317 7.58 -1.88 19.30
C GLY A 317 7.70 -0.87 20.45
N GLN A 318 6.84 0.15 20.50
CA GLN A 318 6.72 1.08 21.64
C GLN A 318 5.61 0.63 22.62
N VAL A 319 4.45 0.19 22.14
CA VAL A 319 3.27 -0.12 22.98
C VAL A 319 3.28 -1.52 23.59
N LEU A 320 3.73 -2.57 22.88
CA LEU A 320 3.79 -3.89 23.51
C LEU A 320 4.70 -3.89 24.76
N PRO A 321 5.89 -3.24 24.76
CA PRO A 321 6.72 -3.12 25.97
C PRO A 321 6.07 -2.33 27.12
N THR A 322 5.28 -1.28 26.86
CA THR A 322 4.58 -0.56 27.95
C THR A 322 3.46 -1.43 28.52
N LEU A 323 2.76 -2.20 27.67
CA LEU A 323 1.76 -3.19 28.08
C LEU A 323 2.34 -4.36 28.91
N GLY A 324 3.61 -4.72 28.68
CA GLY A 324 4.33 -5.77 29.41
C GLY A 324 4.90 -6.89 28.53
N THR A 325 4.56 -6.90 27.24
CA THR A 325 4.97 -7.93 26.29
C THR A 325 6.19 -7.48 25.48
N ARG A 326 7.19 -8.36 25.36
CA ARG A 326 8.38 -8.14 24.52
C ARG A 326 8.63 -9.33 23.62
N ASP A 327 9.57 -9.18 22.69
CA ASP A 327 10.07 -10.28 21.86
C ASP A 327 9.00 -10.93 20.95
N VAL A 328 7.95 -10.16 20.63
CA VAL A 328 6.96 -10.46 19.59
C VAL A 328 7.57 -10.15 18.22
N ASN A 329 7.38 -11.04 17.25
CA ASN A 329 7.87 -10.84 15.89
C ASN A 329 6.95 -9.81 15.21
N ALA A 330 7.49 -8.68 14.73
CA ALA A 330 6.73 -7.65 14.03
C ALA A 330 7.35 -7.40 12.63
N VAL A 331 6.55 -7.53 11.57
CA VAL A 331 7.03 -7.54 10.16
C VAL A 331 6.07 -6.76 9.25
N GLN A 332 6.61 -6.06 8.25
CA GLN A 332 5.82 -5.37 7.22
C GLN A 332 5.33 -6.39 6.18
N LEU A 333 4.08 -6.30 5.71
CA LEU A 333 3.47 -7.34 4.85
C LEU A 333 4.33 -7.71 3.64
N ASP A 334 4.89 -6.73 2.92
CA ASP A 334 5.78 -6.93 1.77
C ASP A 334 7.10 -7.65 2.10
N ARG A 335 7.62 -7.48 3.33
CA ARG A 335 8.87 -8.12 3.81
C ARG A 335 8.68 -9.56 4.28
N LEU A 336 7.46 -10.10 4.19
CA LEU A 336 7.14 -11.45 4.64
C LEU A 336 7.62 -12.55 3.68
N TRP A 337 7.93 -12.20 2.42
CA TRP A 337 8.41 -13.11 1.39
C TRP A 337 9.87 -12.84 1.02
N GLU A 338 10.63 -13.91 0.75
CA GLU A 338 12.07 -13.83 0.52
C GLU A 338 12.45 -13.37 -0.89
N GLY A 339 12.73 -12.08 -1.03
CA GLY A 339 13.40 -11.55 -2.20
C GLY A 339 13.48 -10.02 -2.22
N GLU A 340 14.31 -9.50 -3.12
CA GLU A 340 14.25 -8.09 -3.51
C GLU A 340 13.13 -7.90 -4.54
N VAL A 341 12.32 -6.86 -4.39
CA VAL A 341 11.30 -6.48 -5.38
C VAL A 341 11.97 -5.59 -6.42
N ARG A 342 12.16 -6.12 -7.62
CA ARG A 342 12.90 -5.46 -8.73
C ARG A 342 12.01 -5.06 -9.90
N GLY A 343 10.84 -5.69 -10.03
CA GLY A 343 9.85 -5.36 -11.06
C GLY A 343 8.64 -4.62 -10.52
N THR A 344 7.86 -4.07 -11.45
CA THR A 344 6.50 -3.58 -11.22
C THR A 344 5.53 -4.33 -12.13
N ASP A 345 4.34 -4.63 -11.63
CA ASP A 345 3.28 -5.29 -12.39
C ASP A 345 2.25 -4.28 -12.91
N THR A 346 1.65 -4.57 -14.07
CA THR A 346 0.43 -3.86 -14.48
C THR A 346 -0.72 -4.19 -13.53
N PRO A 347 -1.75 -3.32 -13.37
CA PRO A 347 -2.89 -3.62 -12.51
C PRO A 347 -3.60 -4.94 -12.84
N ARG A 348 -3.70 -5.31 -14.14
CA ARG A 348 -4.27 -6.60 -14.56
C ARG A 348 -3.36 -7.77 -14.21
N ALA A 349 -2.05 -7.67 -14.46
CA ALA A 349 -1.08 -8.70 -14.08
C ALA A 349 -1.12 -8.96 -12.56
N ARG A 350 -1.12 -7.89 -11.77
CA ARG A 350 -1.19 -7.97 -10.31
C ARG A 350 -2.49 -8.61 -9.82
N ALA A 351 -3.64 -8.23 -10.38
CA ALA A 351 -4.93 -8.84 -10.04
C ALA A 351 -4.93 -10.36 -10.30
N VAL A 352 -4.40 -10.79 -11.45
CA VAL A 352 -4.34 -12.21 -11.84
C VAL A 352 -3.37 -13.01 -10.97
N LYS A 353 -2.12 -12.55 -10.81
CA LYS A 353 -1.09 -13.26 -9.99
C LYS A 353 -1.51 -13.46 -8.55
N SER A 354 -2.27 -12.51 -8.01
CA SER A 354 -2.66 -12.46 -6.60
C SER A 354 -4.00 -13.12 -6.31
N ASP A 355 -4.76 -13.50 -7.34
CA ASP A 355 -5.98 -14.29 -7.22
C ASP A 355 -5.68 -15.77 -6.94
N GLU A 356 -6.55 -16.42 -6.17
CA GLU A 356 -6.40 -17.83 -5.78
C GLU A 356 -6.29 -18.79 -6.98
N ARG A 357 -6.94 -18.48 -8.11
CA ARG A 357 -6.85 -19.26 -9.36
C ARG A 357 -5.39 -19.47 -9.79
N MET A 358 -4.49 -18.54 -9.49
CA MET A 358 -3.07 -18.66 -9.79
C MET A 358 -2.43 -19.89 -9.13
N ALA A 359 -2.86 -20.29 -7.92
CA ALA A 359 -2.36 -21.51 -7.28
C ALA A 359 -2.69 -22.79 -8.08
N ALA A 360 -3.81 -22.82 -8.81
CA ALA A 360 -4.16 -23.93 -9.70
C ALA A 360 -3.28 -23.95 -10.96
N VAL A 361 -3.00 -22.78 -11.56
CA VAL A 361 -2.09 -22.62 -12.69
C VAL A 361 -0.65 -23.02 -12.30
N LEU A 362 -0.18 -22.58 -11.14
CA LEU A 362 1.14 -22.93 -10.59
C LEU A 362 1.26 -24.43 -10.28
N ARG A 363 0.20 -25.07 -9.76
CA ARG A 363 0.16 -26.52 -9.58
C ARG A 363 0.28 -27.25 -10.91
N ARG A 364 -0.56 -26.90 -11.91
CA ARG A 364 -0.49 -27.49 -13.25
C ARG A 364 0.88 -27.28 -13.91
N ARG A 365 1.52 -26.12 -13.73
CA ARG A 365 2.89 -25.84 -14.18
C ARG A 365 3.94 -26.74 -13.52
N VAL A 366 3.73 -27.20 -12.28
CA VAL A 366 4.62 -28.17 -11.64
C VAL A 366 4.35 -29.59 -12.16
N GLU A 367 3.08 -29.99 -12.29
CA GLU A 367 2.72 -31.32 -12.81
C GLU A 367 3.09 -31.49 -14.29
N SER A 368 3.13 -30.43 -15.09
CA SER A 368 3.51 -30.46 -16.52
C SER A 368 4.99 -30.81 -16.78
N GLU A 369 5.78 -31.05 -15.73
CA GLU A 369 7.14 -31.58 -15.84
C GLU A 369 7.19 -33.12 -15.74
N TYR A 370 6.12 -33.78 -15.30
CA TYR A 370 5.99 -35.24 -15.31
C TYR A 370 5.71 -35.75 -16.73
N ARG A 371 6.56 -36.64 -17.24
CA ARG A 371 6.61 -37.08 -18.65
C ARG A 371 6.79 -38.59 -18.76
N PRO A 372 5.76 -39.40 -18.44
CA PRO A 372 5.83 -40.87 -18.49
C PRO A 372 6.20 -41.40 -19.88
N GLU A 373 5.85 -40.69 -20.96
CA GLU A 373 6.22 -41.01 -22.34
C GLU A 373 7.73 -40.95 -22.61
N ALA A 374 8.48 -40.14 -21.84
CA ALA A 374 9.94 -40.06 -21.94
C ALA A 374 10.66 -41.31 -21.40
N LEU A 375 9.92 -42.31 -20.90
CA LEU A 375 10.41 -43.65 -20.61
C LEU A 375 10.76 -44.42 -21.90
N ASP A 376 10.08 -44.15 -23.01
CA ASP A 376 10.19 -44.92 -24.25
C ASP A 376 11.61 -44.80 -24.84
N ASP A 377 12.14 -43.56 -24.87
CA ASP A 377 13.55 -43.19 -25.16
C ASP A 377 14.60 -44.01 -24.36
N LEU A 378 14.22 -44.60 -23.23
CA LEU A 378 15.11 -45.21 -22.25
C LEU A 378 14.98 -46.73 -22.15
N THR A 379 13.97 -47.31 -22.79
CA THR A 379 13.82 -48.77 -22.89
C THR A 379 14.78 -49.37 -23.91
N VAL A 380 15.17 -50.63 -23.70
CA VAL A 380 15.85 -51.45 -24.69
C VAL A 380 14.84 -52.42 -25.28
N ALA A 381 14.96 -52.69 -26.57
CA ALA A 381 14.09 -53.61 -27.31
C ALA A 381 13.94 -54.99 -26.64
N PRO A 382 12.87 -55.74 -26.98
CA PRO A 382 12.67 -57.13 -26.58
C PRO A 382 13.92 -57.98 -26.85
N SER A 383 14.32 -58.83 -25.89
CA SER A 383 15.43 -59.77 -26.09
C SER A 383 15.04 -60.93 -27.02
N PHE A 384 13.75 -61.28 -27.03
CA PHE A 384 13.16 -62.39 -27.77
C PHE A 384 11.75 -62.03 -28.23
N GLU A 385 11.21 -62.81 -29.17
CA GLU A 385 9.85 -62.65 -29.67
C GLU A 385 8.83 -62.92 -28.54
N GLY A 386 8.10 -61.87 -28.13
CA GLY A 386 7.17 -61.90 -26.99
C GLY A 386 7.68 -61.29 -25.68
N ASP A 387 8.94 -60.82 -25.61
CA ASP A 387 9.45 -60.01 -24.49
C ASP A 387 8.98 -58.55 -24.57
N GLU A 388 8.87 -57.83 -23.45
CA GLU A 388 8.49 -56.41 -23.43
C GLU A 388 9.74 -55.52 -23.55
N PRO A 389 9.67 -54.31 -24.16
CA PRO A 389 10.68 -53.28 -23.96
C PRO A 389 10.97 -53.07 -22.47
N ALA A 390 12.26 -53.09 -22.10
CA ALA A 390 12.67 -53.12 -20.69
C ALA A 390 13.74 -52.08 -20.39
N VAL A 391 13.69 -51.51 -19.18
CA VAL A 391 14.75 -50.67 -18.62
C VAL A 391 15.90 -51.57 -18.20
N VAL A 392 17.12 -51.25 -18.66
CA VAL A 392 18.33 -52.03 -18.39
C VAL A 392 19.28 -51.28 -17.44
N VAL A 393 19.55 -51.87 -16.28
CA VAL A 393 20.43 -51.30 -15.25
C VAL A 393 21.53 -52.31 -14.90
N THR A 394 22.79 -51.90 -14.98
CA THR A 394 23.94 -52.74 -14.58
C THR A 394 24.35 -52.43 -13.14
N ALA A 395 24.36 -53.45 -12.29
CA ALA A 395 24.75 -53.40 -10.88
C ALA A 395 26.01 -54.26 -10.67
N GLY A 396 27.18 -53.62 -10.60
CA GLY A 396 28.47 -54.31 -10.58
C GLY A 396 28.68 -55.12 -11.86
N SER A 397 28.67 -56.46 -11.75
CA SER A 397 28.77 -57.38 -12.89
C SER A 397 27.44 -58.02 -13.31
N THR A 398 26.31 -57.59 -12.74
CA THR A 398 24.98 -58.15 -13.00
C THR A 398 24.16 -57.15 -13.79
N THR A 399 23.52 -57.59 -14.88
CA THR A 399 22.56 -56.77 -15.64
C THR A 399 21.14 -57.13 -15.23
N LEU A 400 20.36 -56.11 -14.86
CA LEU A 400 18.97 -56.21 -14.44
C LEU A 400 18.08 -55.69 -15.58
N ARG A 401 16.99 -56.38 -15.91
CA ARG A 401 15.90 -55.88 -16.76
C ARG A 401 14.68 -55.64 -15.87
N VAL A 402 13.97 -54.54 -16.09
CA VAL A 402 12.62 -54.31 -15.53
C VAL A 402 11.70 -53.95 -16.69
N PRO A 403 10.58 -54.66 -16.92
CA PRO A 403 9.65 -54.36 -18.00
C PRO A 403 9.09 -52.94 -17.92
N ARG A 404 8.80 -52.33 -19.07
CA ARG A 404 8.21 -50.97 -19.15
C ARG A 404 6.90 -50.86 -18.38
N SER A 405 6.00 -51.83 -18.51
CA SER A 405 4.74 -51.94 -17.76
C SER A 405 4.95 -51.89 -16.24
N GLU A 406 5.95 -52.61 -15.72
CA GLU A 406 6.29 -52.56 -14.30
C GLU A 406 6.79 -51.17 -13.88
N VAL A 407 7.65 -50.53 -14.68
CA VAL A 407 8.16 -49.18 -14.36
C VAL A 407 7.04 -48.14 -14.38
N LEU A 408 6.10 -48.23 -15.34
CA LEU A 408 4.89 -47.38 -15.37
C LEU A 408 4.01 -47.61 -14.13
N ALA A 409 3.74 -48.85 -13.75
CA ALA A 409 2.98 -49.15 -12.53
C ALA A 409 3.64 -48.62 -11.23
N LEU A 410 4.97 -48.45 -11.21
CA LEU A 410 5.68 -47.78 -10.11
C LEU A 410 5.64 -46.25 -10.20
N LEU A 411 5.64 -45.68 -11.41
CA LEU A 411 5.46 -44.25 -11.65
C LEU A 411 4.04 -43.80 -11.24
N ASP A 412 3.01 -44.45 -11.76
CA ASP A 412 1.60 -44.16 -11.47
C ASP A 412 1.33 -44.27 -9.97
N ARG A 413 1.79 -45.36 -9.32
CA ARG A 413 1.66 -45.55 -7.87
C ARG A 413 2.33 -44.44 -7.05
N ALA A 414 3.42 -43.86 -7.55
CA ALA A 414 4.08 -42.75 -6.87
C ALA A 414 3.39 -41.40 -7.13
N HIS A 415 2.86 -41.21 -8.35
CA HIS A 415 2.20 -39.98 -8.81
C HIS A 415 0.80 -39.80 -8.20
N SER A 416 0.02 -40.88 -8.12
CA SER A 416 -1.32 -40.89 -7.50
C SER A 416 -1.33 -40.85 -5.97
N GLY A 417 -0.15 -40.88 -5.32
CA GLY A 417 -0.06 -40.73 -3.86
C GLY A 417 0.17 -39.28 -3.44
N ASP A 418 -0.35 -38.89 -2.28
CA ASP A 418 -0.23 -37.52 -1.76
C ASP A 418 1.21 -37.04 -1.54
N GLY A 419 1.39 -35.72 -1.41
CA GLY A 419 2.65 -35.08 -1.02
C GLY A 419 3.27 -34.18 -2.11
N PRO A 420 4.33 -33.43 -1.78
CA PRO A 420 5.02 -32.54 -2.71
C PRO A 420 5.62 -33.29 -3.91
N TYR A 421 5.83 -32.57 -5.01
CA TYR A 421 6.33 -33.15 -6.27
C TYR A 421 7.67 -33.90 -6.10
N ARG A 422 8.64 -33.32 -5.35
CA ARG A 422 9.92 -34.01 -5.05
C ARG A 422 9.74 -35.24 -4.16
N GLU A 423 8.81 -35.21 -3.21
CA GLU A 423 8.57 -36.38 -2.35
C GLU A 423 8.00 -37.55 -3.15
N ARG A 424 7.01 -37.30 -4.03
CA ARG A 424 6.45 -38.31 -4.95
C ARG A 424 7.51 -38.85 -5.91
N ARG A 425 8.38 -37.99 -6.44
CA ARG A 425 9.52 -38.37 -7.29
C ARG A 425 10.57 -39.24 -6.56
N ASP A 426 10.94 -38.88 -5.34
CA ASP A 426 11.91 -39.68 -4.56
C ASP A 426 11.28 -40.96 -4.00
N ARG A 427 9.96 -40.98 -3.77
CA ARG A 427 9.15 -42.19 -3.53
C ARG A 427 9.18 -43.12 -4.74
N PHE A 428 9.05 -42.61 -5.97
CA PHE A 428 9.27 -43.40 -7.20
C PHE A 428 10.70 -43.96 -7.27
N ARG A 429 11.73 -43.13 -7.02
CA ARG A 429 13.14 -43.58 -6.99
C ARG A 429 13.35 -44.72 -6.00
N GLY A 430 12.76 -44.62 -4.80
CA GLY A 430 12.75 -45.69 -3.80
C GLY A 430 12.10 -46.98 -4.32
N LEU A 431 10.87 -46.89 -4.81
CA LEU A 431 10.12 -48.02 -5.37
C LEU A 431 10.86 -48.72 -6.52
N LEU A 432 11.51 -47.96 -7.42
CA LEU A 432 12.31 -48.49 -8.52
C LEU A 432 13.56 -49.21 -8.02
N VAL A 433 14.29 -48.63 -7.06
CA VAL A 433 15.44 -49.30 -6.42
C VAL A 433 15.00 -50.57 -5.69
N ASP A 434 13.85 -50.57 -5.02
CA ASP A 434 13.29 -51.74 -4.34
C ASP A 434 12.74 -52.81 -5.32
N ARG A 435 12.47 -52.47 -6.58
CA ARG A 435 12.23 -53.44 -7.66
C ARG A 435 13.54 -54.02 -8.23
N LEU A 436 14.56 -53.18 -8.40
CA LEU A 436 15.90 -53.60 -8.85
C LEU A 436 16.63 -54.47 -7.80
N LEU A 437 16.42 -54.20 -6.51
CA LEU A 437 16.95 -55.04 -5.42
C LEU A 437 16.31 -56.43 -5.38
N ARG A 438 15.02 -56.55 -5.71
CA ARG A 438 14.35 -57.85 -5.89
C ARG A 438 14.94 -58.60 -7.09
N GLU A 439 14.99 -57.97 -8.26
CA GLU A 439 15.61 -58.54 -9.48
C GLU A 439 17.05 -59.03 -9.23
N LEU A 440 17.86 -58.24 -8.52
CA LEU A 440 19.22 -58.61 -8.14
C LEU A 440 19.29 -59.75 -7.10
N SER A 441 18.28 -59.86 -6.22
CA SER A 441 18.19 -60.95 -5.25
C SER A 441 17.77 -62.26 -5.91
N ASP A 442 16.89 -62.20 -6.91
CA ASP A 442 16.45 -63.37 -7.68
C ASP A 442 17.57 -63.89 -8.60
N ILE A 443 18.29 -62.99 -9.28
CA ILE A 443 19.43 -63.33 -10.16
C ILE A 443 20.71 -63.68 -9.36
N ALA A 444 20.95 -63.03 -8.21
CA ALA A 444 22.17 -63.18 -7.42
C ALA A 444 21.94 -63.12 -5.90
N PRO A 445 21.30 -64.14 -5.28
CA PRO A 445 20.87 -64.11 -3.86
C PRO A 445 21.97 -63.75 -2.85
N ARG A 446 23.23 -64.12 -3.12
CA ARG A 446 24.39 -63.83 -2.26
C ARG A 446 24.82 -62.35 -2.28
N ARG A 447 24.37 -61.54 -3.26
CA ARG A 447 24.64 -60.10 -3.31
C ARG A 447 23.52 -59.27 -2.66
N GLY A 448 22.25 -59.68 -2.78
CA GLY A 448 21.10 -58.90 -2.29
C GLY A 448 21.12 -58.54 -0.78
N GLN A 449 21.94 -59.21 0.01
CA GLN A 449 22.03 -59.03 1.47
C GLN A 449 22.95 -57.88 1.93
N THR A 450 23.74 -57.25 1.05
CA THR A 450 24.71 -56.20 1.45
C THR A 450 24.11 -54.80 1.35
N GLY A 451 23.93 -54.13 2.49
CA GLY A 451 23.30 -52.80 2.59
C GLY A 451 24.00 -51.64 1.84
N THR A 452 25.19 -51.84 1.27
CA THR A 452 25.82 -50.87 0.36
C THR A 452 25.11 -50.81 -0.99
N ILE A 453 24.59 -51.94 -1.48
CA ILE A 453 24.13 -52.10 -2.87
C ILE A 453 22.88 -51.27 -3.15
N ARG A 454 22.03 -51.02 -2.15
CA ARG A 454 20.93 -50.05 -2.27
C ARG A 454 21.46 -48.68 -2.68
N ARG A 455 22.51 -48.20 -2.01
CA ARG A 455 23.16 -46.90 -2.26
C ARG A 455 23.88 -46.87 -3.63
N ASP A 456 24.42 -48.00 -4.06
CA ASP A 456 25.05 -48.15 -5.37
C ASP A 456 24.02 -48.14 -6.52
N LEU A 457 22.80 -48.66 -6.28
CA LEU A 457 21.65 -48.56 -7.20
C LEU A 457 21.03 -47.16 -7.19
N GLU A 458 20.87 -46.53 -6.02
CA GLU A 458 20.39 -45.15 -5.88
C GLU A 458 21.27 -44.15 -6.64
N ARG A 459 22.59 -44.37 -6.65
CA ARG A 459 23.62 -43.57 -7.36
C ARG A 459 23.95 -44.10 -8.76
N ASN A 460 23.10 -44.95 -9.34
CA ASN A 460 23.38 -45.54 -10.63
C ASN A 460 23.03 -44.58 -11.77
N ARG A 461 24.02 -44.25 -12.61
CA ARG A 461 23.85 -43.34 -13.76
C ARG A 461 22.76 -43.73 -14.78
N ARG A 462 22.19 -44.95 -14.75
CA ARG A 462 20.98 -45.30 -15.53
C ARG A 462 19.69 -44.97 -14.77
N VAL A 463 19.64 -45.25 -13.47
CA VAL A 463 18.51 -44.92 -12.58
C VAL A 463 18.35 -43.40 -12.48
N GLU A 464 19.44 -42.67 -12.23
CA GLU A 464 19.44 -41.20 -12.15
C GLU A 464 18.95 -40.57 -13.47
N ARG A 465 19.46 -41.02 -14.62
CA ARG A 465 19.00 -40.52 -15.93
C ARG A 465 17.54 -40.86 -16.23
N LEU A 466 17.01 -41.97 -15.74
CA LEU A 466 15.59 -42.29 -15.88
C LEU A 466 14.73 -41.34 -15.04
N VAL A 467 15.07 -41.17 -13.77
CA VAL A 467 14.34 -40.26 -12.87
C VAL A 467 14.38 -38.81 -13.38
N GLU A 468 15.53 -38.30 -13.83
CA GLU A 468 15.62 -36.92 -14.36
C GLU A 468 14.96 -36.72 -15.72
N ARG A 469 14.76 -37.77 -16.53
CA ARG A 469 14.16 -37.67 -17.87
C ARG A 469 12.65 -37.84 -17.87
N VAL A 470 12.14 -38.75 -17.04
CA VAL A 470 10.70 -39.02 -16.85
C VAL A 470 10.08 -38.06 -15.83
N TRP A 471 10.84 -37.65 -14.82
CA TRP A 471 10.35 -36.86 -13.70
C TRP A 471 11.35 -35.76 -13.27
N PRO A 472 11.74 -34.84 -14.18
CA PRO A 472 12.64 -33.72 -13.87
C PRO A 472 12.08 -32.85 -12.72
N SER A 473 12.96 -32.39 -11.84
CA SER A 473 12.60 -31.48 -10.74
C SER A 473 13.01 -30.04 -11.06
N PRO A 474 12.07 -29.14 -11.43
CA PRO A 474 12.40 -27.73 -11.64
C PRO A 474 12.83 -27.03 -10.33
N GLY A 475 13.46 -25.86 -10.48
CA GLY A 475 13.55 -24.86 -9.41
C GLY A 475 12.40 -23.85 -9.54
N ALA A 476 11.87 -23.35 -8.41
CA ALA A 476 10.70 -22.48 -8.40
C ALA A 476 10.85 -21.23 -9.31
N ARG A 477 12.01 -20.56 -9.29
CA ARG A 477 12.30 -19.42 -10.17
C ARG A 477 12.27 -19.79 -11.65
N GLU A 478 12.83 -20.93 -12.05
CA GLU A 478 12.82 -21.37 -13.46
C GLU A 478 11.43 -21.85 -13.91
N ALA A 479 10.66 -22.47 -13.01
CA ALA A 479 9.28 -22.87 -13.27
C ALA A 479 8.42 -21.64 -13.60
N LEU A 480 8.53 -20.58 -12.78
CA LEU A 480 7.78 -19.33 -12.96
C LEU A 480 8.29 -18.52 -14.16
N ARG A 481 9.61 -18.41 -14.35
CA ARG A 481 10.21 -17.75 -15.53
C ARG A 481 9.70 -18.38 -16.83
N THR A 482 9.74 -19.70 -16.92
CA THR A 482 9.30 -20.42 -18.12
C THR A 482 7.78 -20.32 -18.34
N LEU A 483 6.99 -20.19 -17.26
CA LEU A 483 5.53 -19.99 -17.37
C LEU A 483 5.19 -18.62 -17.97
N TYR A 484 5.91 -17.55 -17.61
CA TYR A 484 5.67 -16.20 -18.15
C TYR A 484 6.33 -15.93 -19.51
N ASP A 485 7.37 -16.69 -19.87
CA ASP A 485 8.06 -16.56 -21.17
C ASP A 485 7.41 -17.36 -22.31
N SER A 486 6.63 -18.41 -21.99
CA SER A 486 6.06 -19.33 -22.99
C SER A 486 4.53 -19.22 -23.06
N PRO A 487 3.97 -18.59 -24.13
CA PRO A 487 2.52 -18.47 -24.31
C PRO A 487 1.79 -19.81 -24.38
N ASP A 488 2.40 -20.83 -24.98
CA ASP A 488 1.76 -22.13 -25.15
C ASP A 488 1.77 -22.95 -23.85
N LEU A 489 2.84 -22.86 -23.05
CA LEU A 489 2.88 -23.43 -21.71
C LEU A 489 1.90 -22.71 -20.77
N LEU A 490 1.82 -21.38 -20.84
CA LEU A 490 0.85 -20.62 -20.06
C LEU A 490 -0.58 -21.03 -20.41
N ARG A 491 -0.93 -21.10 -21.70
CA ARG A 491 -2.26 -21.53 -22.16
C ARG A 491 -2.60 -22.94 -21.67
N ALA A 492 -1.67 -23.89 -21.77
CA ALA A 492 -1.86 -25.26 -21.27
C ALA A 492 -2.03 -25.32 -19.74
N CYS A 493 -1.29 -24.50 -18.98
CA CYS A 493 -1.43 -24.43 -17.52
C CYS A 493 -2.70 -23.68 -17.07
N ALA A 494 -3.16 -22.70 -17.86
CA ALA A 494 -4.27 -21.80 -17.53
C ALA A 494 -5.63 -22.22 -18.10
N ASP A 495 -5.70 -23.33 -18.87
CA ASP A 495 -6.90 -23.80 -19.56
C ASP A 495 -8.11 -23.95 -18.61
N GLY A 496 -9.24 -23.32 -18.97
CA GLY A 496 -10.44 -23.25 -18.13
C GLY A 496 -10.28 -22.53 -16.78
N VAL A 497 -9.19 -21.78 -16.57
CA VAL A 497 -8.88 -21.08 -15.30
C VAL A 497 -8.65 -19.57 -15.49
N LEU A 498 -7.90 -19.15 -16.52
CA LEU A 498 -7.68 -17.73 -16.86
C LEU A 498 -8.11 -17.43 -18.30
N ASP A 499 -8.67 -16.24 -18.55
CA ASP A 499 -9.02 -15.79 -19.91
C ASP A 499 -7.78 -15.36 -20.74
N GLU A 500 -7.94 -15.15 -22.06
CA GLU A 500 -6.82 -14.80 -22.95
C GLU A 500 -6.17 -13.45 -22.62
N ASP A 501 -6.93 -12.46 -22.15
CA ASP A 501 -6.43 -11.15 -21.72
C ASP A 501 -5.77 -11.22 -20.32
N GLU A 502 -6.17 -12.16 -19.46
CA GLU A 502 -5.49 -12.48 -18.19
C GLU A 502 -4.16 -13.18 -18.46
N GLN A 503 -4.14 -14.17 -19.36
CA GLN A 503 -2.91 -14.83 -19.81
C GLN A 503 -1.95 -13.82 -20.45
N ALA A 504 -2.44 -12.97 -21.37
CA ALA A 504 -1.63 -11.93 -22.01
C ALA A 504 -1.05 -10.92 -21.01
N ALA A 505 -1.72 -10.65 -19.89
CA ALA A 505 -1.21 -9.78 -18.84
C ALA A 505 -0.08 -10.41 -17.99
N LEU A 506 0.05 -11.74 -17.98
CA LEU A 506 1.13 -12.45 -17.27
C LEU A 506 2.41 -12.61 -18.11
N LEU A 507 2.33 -12.52 -19.43
CA LEU A 507 3.46 -12.76 -20.34
C LEU A 507 4.53 -11.66 -20.23
N ARG A 508 5.80 -12.06 -20.18
CA ARG A 508 6.94 -11.14 -20.16
C ARG A 508 8.17 -11.69 -20.89
N PRO A 509 9.08 -10.84 -21.41
CA PRO A 509 10.29 -11.29 -22.08
C PRO A 509 11.23 -12.08 -21.15
N ARG A 510 11.87 -13.14 -21.65
CA ARG A 510 12.90 -13.90 -20.92
C ARG A 510 14.06 -13.00 -20.44
N ALA A 511 14.30 -12.96 -19.12
CA ALA A 511 15.60 -12.53 -18.60
C ALA A 511 16.67 -13.63 -18.81
N ALA A 512 17.95 -13.26 -18.87
CA ALA A 512 19.03 -14.19 -19.17
C ALA A 512 19.13 -15.36 -18.16
N SER A 513 19.04 -15.05 -16.87
CA SER A 513 18.94 -16.03 -15.76
C SER A 513 17.71 -15.74 -14.91
N ALA A 514 17.23 -16.75 -14.18
CA ALA A 514 16.07 -16.60 -13.30
C ALA A 514 16.32 -15.75 -12.04
N ASP A 515 17.58 -15.30 -11.83
CA ASP A 515 17.95 -14.35 -10.77
C ASP A 515 18.10 -12.90 -11.31
N ALA A 516 18.15 -12.74 -12.64
CA ALA A 516 18.10 -11.47 -13.35
C ALA A 516 16.67 -11.04 -13.73
N ASP A 517 15.68 -11.93 -13.57
CA ASP A 517 14.27 -11.60 -13.72
C ASP A 517 13.83 -10.47 -12.75
N PRO A 518 13.06 -9.47 -13.22
CA PRO A 518 12.55 -8.39 -12.38
C PRO A 518 11.34 -8.88 -11.57
N TRP A 519 11.60 -9.70 -10.54
CA TRP A 519 10.54 -10.27 -9.69
C TRP A 519 9.76 -9.18 -8.94
N THR A 520 8.44 -9.29 -8.97
CA THR A 520 7.51 -8.41 -8.23
C THR A 520 7.16 -8.98 -6.85
N LEU A 521 6.46 -8.21 -6.01
CA LEU A 521 5.99 -8.72 -4.72
C LEU A 521 5.03 -9.92 -4.90
N ASP A 522 4.06 -9.79 -5.80
CA ASP A 522 3.08 -10.85 -6.10
C ASP A 522 3.75 -12.09 -6.76
N ASP A 523 4.85 -11.91 -7.50
CA ASP A 523 5.71 -13.03 -7.93
C ASP A 523 6.37 -13.75 -6.75
N HIS A 524 6.85 -13.06 -5.71
CA HIS A 524 7.47 -13.72 -4.55
C HIS A 524 6.47 -14.59 -3.77
N VAL A 525 5.18 -14.21 -3.75
CA VAL A 525 4.09 -15.06 -3.24
C VAL A 525 3.92 -16.32 -4.12
N CYS A 526 3.97 -16.17 -5.44
CA CYS A 526 3.92 -17.28 -6.40
C CYS A 526 5.16 -18.20 -6.29
N LEU A 527 6.34 -17.64 -6.03
CA LEU A 527 7.56 -18.40 -5.81
C LEU A 527 7.52 -19.21 -4.51
N GLU A 528 6.90 -18.71 -3.43
CA GLU A 528 6.64 -19.51 -2.23
C GLU A 528 5.66 -20.65 -2.52
N GLU A 529 4.55 -20.38 -3.20
CA GLU A 529 3.57 -21.42 -3.60
C GLU A 529 4.27 -22.53 -4.40
N LEU A 530 5.14 -22.18 -5.36
CA LEU A 530 5.96 -23.14 -6.10
C LEU A 530 6.96 -23.90 -5.23
N ARG A 531 7.59 -23.29 -4.22
CA ARG A 531 8.44 -24.03 -3.26
C ARG A 531 7.62 -25.06 -2.48
N VAL A 532 6.44 -24.67 -1.96
CA VAL A 532 5.54 -25.58 -1.24
C VAL A 532 5.12 -26.75 -2.14
N LEU A 533 4.74 -26.49 -3.39
CA LEU A 533 4.35 -27.53 -4.36
C LEU A 533 5.52 -28.45 -4.77
N ILE A 534 6.73 -27.90 -4.94
CA ILE A 534 7.91 -28.63 -5.42
C ILE A 534 8.61 -29.39 -4.29
N SER A 535 9.04 -28.70 -3.22
CA SER A 535 9.85 -29.26 -2.13
C SER A 535 9.08 -29.56 -0.84
N GLY A 536 7.84 -29.08 -0.68
CA GLY A 536 7.12 -29.16 0.61
C GLY A 536 7.63 -28.17 1.66
N GLU A 537 8.50 -27.25 1.25
CA GLU A 537 9.16 -26.27 2.10
C GLU A 537 8.16 -25.21 2.56
N THR A 538 7.82 -25.21 3.85
CA THR A 538 6.95 -24.19 4.47
C THR A 538 7.74 -23.25 5.35
N PRO A 539 7.39 -21.94 5.38
CA PRO A 539 8.04 -20.95 6.25
C PRO A 539 7.84 -21.26 7.74
N ARG A 540 8.56 -20.51 8.60
CA ARG A 540 8.38 -20.56 10.07
C ARG A 540 6.90 -20.41 10.43
N ARG A 541 6.44 -21.27 11.35
CA ARG A 541 5.07 -21.25 11.87
C ARG A 541 4.99 -20.52 13.22
N TYR A 542 3.85 -19.88 13.45
CA TYR A 542 3.51 -19.07 14.61
C TYR A 542 2.21 -19.59 15.24
N GLY A 543 2.11 -19.57 16.56
CA GLY A 543 0.91 -19.99 17.29
C GLY A 543 -0.26 -19.03 17.12
N HIS A 544 0.04 -17.73 17.02
CA HIS A 544 -0.94 -16.68 16.72
C HIS A 544 -0.40 -15.69 15.67
N ILE A 545 -1.27 -15.21 14.78
CA ILE A 545 -0.95 -14.13 13.83
C ILE A 545 -1.95 -12.99 13.97
N VAL A 546 -1.44 -11.76 14.18
CA VAL A 546 -2.22 -10.53 14.05
C VAL A 546 -1.92 -9.89 12.69
N VAL A 547 -2.94 -9.45 11.98
CA VAL A 547 -2.81 -8.79 10.67
C VAL A 547 -3.60 -7.49 10.70
N ASP A 548 -2.96 -6.33 10.52
CA ASP A 548 -3.65 -5.04 10.41
C ASP A 548 -3.79 -4.57 8.96
N GLU A 549 -4.80 -3.72 8.71
CA GLU A 549 -5.25 -3.29 7.37
C GLU A 549 -5.55 -4.45 6.40
N ALA A 550 -6.03 -5.58 6.94
CA ALA A 550 -6.15 -6.86 6.24
C ALA A 550 -7.11 -6.89 5.05
N GLN A 551 -7.90 -5.84 4.82
CA GLN A 551 -8.76 -5.72 3.64
C GLN A 551 -7.98 -5.53 2.32
N ASP A 552 -6.68 -5.23 2.38
CA ASP A 552 -5.78 -5.17 1.20
C ASP A 552 -5.03 -6.48 0.96
N LEU A 553 -5.19 -7.47 1.84
CA LEU A 553 -4.58 -8.79 1.72
C LEU A 553 -5.14 -9.52 0.50
N THR A 554 -4.27 -9.97 -0.41
CA THR A 554 -4.73 -10.68 -1.61
C THR A 554 -5.02 -12.16 -1.32
N PRO A 555 -5.88 -12.84 -2.10
CA PRO A 555 -6.17 -14.28 -1.91
C PRO A 555 -4.92 -15.17 -1.82
N MET A 556 -3.93 -14.95 -2.68
CA MET A 556 -2.66 -15.68 -2.64
C MET A 556 -1.81 -15.35 -1.40
N GLN A 557 -1.85 -14.11 -0.92
CA GLN A 557 -1.20 -13.74 0.34
C GLN A 557 -1.91 -14.38 1.54
N ALA A 558 -3.25 -14.44 1.56
CA ALA A 558 -4.01 -15.16 2.58
C ALA A 558 -3.64 -16.65 2.65
N ARG A 559 -3.54 -17.34 1.49
CA ARG A 559 -2.98 -18.70 1.38
C ARG A 559 -1.59 -18.82 2.03
N ALA A 560 -0.72 -17.83 1.81
CA ALA A 560 0.63 -17.80 2.38
C ALA A 560 0.68 -17.46 3.88
N LEU A 561 -0.31 -16.71 4.41
CA LEU A 561 -0.48 -16.48 5.84
C LEU A 561 -1.00 -17.73 6.55
N ARG A 562 -1.98 -18.45 5.98
CA ARG A 562 -2.49 -19.72 6.53
C ARG A 562 -1.34 -20.71 6.80
N ARG A 563 -0.40 -20.84 5.85
CA ARG A 563 0.81 -21.68 5.99
C ARG A 563 1.79 -21.27 7.09
N ARG A 564 1.78 -20.00 7.50
CA ARG A 564 2.59 -19.45 8.60
C ARG A 564 1.92 -19.61 9.96
N CYS A 565 0.65 -19.97 10.01
CA CYS A 565 -0.03 -20.31 11.25
C CYS A 565 0.22 -21.79 11.60
N ALA A 566 0.29 -22.10 12.90
CA ALA A 566 0.43 -23.46 13.39
C ALA A 566 -0.85 -24.29 13.15
N VAL A 567 -0.71 -25.61 13.26
CA VAL A 567 -1.88 -26.52 13.33
C VAL A 567 -2.60 -26.26 14.65
N GLY A 568 -3.87 -25.87 14.60
CA GLY A 568 -4.60 -25.38 15.78
C GLY A 568 -4.13 -24.01 16.30
N GLY A 569 -3.31 -23.28 15.52
CA GLY A 569 -3.00 -21.87 15.78
C GLY A 569 -4.13 -20.95 15.28
N SER A 570 -4.19 -19.75 15.84
CA SER A 570 -5.30 -18.80 15.66
C SER A 570 -4.87 -17.47 15.03
N MET A 571 -5.82 -16.61 14.67
CA MET A 571 -5.51 -15.28 14.12
C MET A 571 -6.41 -14.18 14.66
N THR A 572 -5.87 -12.96 14.71
CA THR A 572 -6.64 -11.72 14.92
C THR A 572 -6.47 -10.85 13.69
N VAL A 573 -7.46 -10.90 12.79
CA VAL A 573 -7.49 -10.17 11.52
C VAL A 573 -8.18 -8.83 11.76
N LEU A 574 -7.54 -7.71 11.47
CA LEU A 574 -8.06 -6.36 11.71
C LEU A 574 -8.23 -5.65 10.37
N GLY A 575 -9.37 -4.98 10.15
CA GLY A 575 -9.57 -4.26 8.90
C GLY A 575 -10.78 -3.34 8.85
N ASP A 576 -10.85 -2.58 7.77
CA ASP A 576 -12.05 -1.84 7.38
C ASP A 576 -12.32 -2.05 5.88
N LEU A 577 -13.33 -2.84 5.53
CA LEU A 577 -13.74 -3.07 4.14
C LEU A 577 -14.06 -1.77 3.37
N ALA A 578 -14.39 -0.64 4.02
CA ALA A 578 -14.53 0.66 3.35
C ALA A 578 -13.18 1.27 2.93
N GLN A 579 -12.08 0.89 3.58
CA GLN A 579 -10.70 1.33 3.33
C GLN A 579 -9.91 0.32 2.48
N ALA A 580 -10.59 -0.54 1.71
CA ALA A 580 -9.91 -1.44 0.77
C ALA A 580 -9.36 -0.66 -0.43
N THR A 581 -8.07 -0.83 -0.67
CA THR A 581 -7.25 -0.17 -1.70
C THR A 581 -6.32 -1.17 -2.44
N GLY A 582 -6.41 -2.46 -2.10
CA GLY A 582 -5.70 -3.55 -2.78
C GLY A 582 -6.19 -3.83 -4.22
N PRO A 583 -5.50 -4.72 -4.96
CA PRO A 583 -5.89 -5.11 -6.33
C PRO A 583 -7.20 -5.89 -6.37
N HIS A 584 -7.57 -6.52 -5.26
CA HIS A 584 -8.89 -7.09 -5.00
C HIS A 584 -9.60 -6.17 -4.01
N ILE A 585 -10.82 -5.73 -4.32
CA ILE A 585 -11.67 -4.94 -3.42
C ILE A 585 -12.75 -5.88 -2.85
N PRO A 586 -12.58 -6.41 -1.63
CA PRO A 586 -13.59 -7.26 -1.00
C PRO A 586 -14.90 -6.49 -0.72
N ALA A 587 -16.03 -7.17 -0.93
CA ALA A 587 -17.36 -6.69 -0.54
C ALA A 587 -17.72 -7.13 0.89
N ASP A 588 -17.20 -8.29 1.30
CA ASP A 588 -17.41 -9.00 2.54
C ASP A 588 -16.07 -9.62 3.01
N TRP A 589 -16.08 -10.32 4.15
CA TRP A 589 -14.91 -11.04 4.65
C TRP A 589 -14.87 -12.53 4.26
N ASP A 590 -15.91 -13.06 3.60
CA ASP A 590 -16.14 -14.50 3.48
C ASP A 590 -15.04 -15.20 2.70
N ARG A 591 -14.60 -14.59 1.58
CA ARG A 591 -13.49 -15.14 0.77
C ARG A 591 -12.16 -15.13 1.53
N LEU A 592 -11.89 -14.10 2.34
CA LEU A 592 -10.63 -14.02 3.09
C LEU A 592 -10.65 -14.92 4.32
N GLY A 593 -11.75 -14.97 5.06
CA GLY A 593 -11.93 -15.86 6.21
C GLY A 593 -11.79 -17.33 5.81
N ALA A 594 -12.43 -17.74 4.70
CA ALA A 594 -12.31 -19.09 4.16
C ALA A 594 -10.89 -19.46 3.67
N LEU A 595 -10.04 -18.48 3.33
CA LEU A 595 -8.64 -18.70 2.95
C LEU A 595 -7.67 -18.69 4.14
N LEU A 596 -8.08 -18.17 5.29
CA LEU A 596 -7.30 -18.11 6.52
C LEU A 596 -7.64 -19.25 7.50
N SER A 597 -8.72 -19.99 7.25
CA SER A 597 -9.24 -21.13 8.02
C SER A 597 -9.15 -22.45 7.23
N ASP A 598 -8.97 -23.58 7.92
CA ASP A 598 -9.02 -24.91 7.27
C ASP A 598 -10.43 -25.53 7.30
N HIS A 599 -11.31 -25.07 8.20
CA HIS A 599 -12.55 -25.78 8.59
C HIS A 599 -13.80 -24.88 8.65
N GLY A 600 -13.70 -23.60 8.29
CA GLY A 600 -14.77 -22.60 8.52
C GLY A 600 -14.81 -22.07 9.96
N ASP A 601 -13.76 -22.32 10.75
CA ASP A 601 -13.58 -21.95 12.16
C ASP A 601 -13.15 -20.47 12.35
N TRP A 602 -13.84 -19.56 11.68
CA TRP A 602 -13.62 -18.12 11.75
C TRP A 602 -14.92 -17.33 11.97
N ASN A 603 -14.84 -16.12 12.49
CA ASN A 603 -16.00 -15.25 12.72
C ASN A 603 -15.69 -13.76 12.49
N VAL A 604 -16.73 -12.94 12.32
CA VAL A 604 -16.64 -11.48 12.25
C VAL A 604 -17.18 -10.86 13.53
N ALA A 605 -16.45 -9.89 14.08
CA ALA A 605 -16.89 -9.00 15.16
C ALA A 605 -16.79 -7.54 14.71
N GLU A 606 -17.79 -6.72 15.05
CA GLU A 606 -17.89 -5.34 14.60
C GLU A 606 -17.63 -4.31 15.71
N LEU A 607 -16.77 -3.31 15.43
CA LEU A 607 -16.60 -2.12 16.27
C LEU A 607 -17.39 -0.93 15.72
N GLY A 608 -18.61 -0.74 16.21
CA GLY A 608 -19.55 0.30 15.77
C GLY A 608 -19.34 1.70 16.36
N THR A 609 -18.39 1.89 17.28
CA THR A 609 -18.17 3.17 17.99
C THR A 609 -16.82 3.79 17.63
N SER A 610 -16.81 5.01 17.09
CA SER A 610 -15.57 5.77 16.85
C SER A 610 -15.28 6.73 18.00
N TYR A 611 -14.09 6.62 18.55
CA TYR A 611 -13.61 7.44 19.66
C TYR A 611 -12.61 8.51 19.18
N ARG A 612 -11.79 8.19 18.17
CA ARG A 612 -10.67 9.06 17.74
C ARG A 612 -11.06 10.10 16.71
N VAL A 613 -11.96 9.80 15.76
CA VAL A 613 -12.38 10.77 14.73
C VAL A 613 -13.57 11.60 15.27
N PRO A 614 -13.57 12.94 15.13
CA PRO A 614 -14.70 13.78 15.54
C PRO A 614 -16.00 13.47 14.79
N ALA A 615 -17.14 13.74 15.44
CA ALA A 615 -18.46 13.60 14.86
C ALA A 615 -18.66 14.45 13.60
N GLU A 616 -18.16 15.69 13.62
CA GLU A 616 -18.23 16.63 12.51
C GLU A 616 -17.53 16.08 11.25
N ILE A 617 -16.36 15.45 11.45
CA ILE A 617 -15.57 14.83 10.37
C ILE A 617 -16.28 13.57 9.86
N MET A 618 -16.82 12.72 10.75
CA MET A 618 -17.57 11.53 10.36
C MET A 618 -18.87 11.88 9.62
N GLU A 619 -19.60 12.92 10.05
CA GLU A 619 -20.82 13.38 9.37
C GLU A 619 -20.52 13.95 7.97
N PHE A 620 -19.45 14.73 7.83
CA PHE A 620 -18.98 15.23 6.52
C PHE A 620 -18.59 14.10 5.56
N VAL A 621 -17.98 13.02 6.06
CA VAL A 621 -17.53 11.89 5.24
C VAL A 621 -18.62 10.82 5.03
N ALA A 622 -19.68 10.81 5.84
CA ALA A 622 -20.74 9.80 5.77
C ALA A 622 -21.41 9.60 4.39
N PRO A 623 -21.60 10.63 3.53
CA PRO A 623 -22.06 10.42 2.15
C PRO A 623 -21.09 9.55 1.35
N LEU A 624 -19.80 9.88 1.36
CA LEU A 624 -18.75 9.15 0.65
C LEU A 624 -18.61 7.71 1.19
N ALA A 625 -18.71 7.54 2.51
CA ALA A 625 -18.69 6.24 3.16
C ALA A 625 -19.78 5.30 2.60
N ARG A 626 -21.02 5.81 2.49
CA ARG A 626 -22.15 5.08 1.89
C ARG A 626 -21.97 4.81 0.40
N THR A 627 -21.25 5.68 -0.33
CA THR A 627 -20.92 5.43 -1.75
C THR A 627 -19.87 4.33 -1.91
N VAL A 628 -18.81 4.30 -1.08
CA VAL A 628 -17.72 3.31 -1.24
C VAL A 628 -18.07 1.92 -0.70
N ALA A 629 -18.90 1.84 0.34
CA ALA A 629 -19.30 0.57 0.95
C ALA A 629 -20.76 0.62 1.46
N PRO A 630 -21.76 0.51 0.56
CA PRO A 630 -23.18 0.70 0.90
C PRO A 630 -23.75 -0.27 1.95
N GLY A 631 -23.15 -1.46 2.08
CA GLY A 631 -23.62 -2.51 2.99
C GLY A 631 -23.02 -2.48 4.41
N LEU A 632 -22.03 -1.62 4.68
CA LEU A 632 -21.35 -1.60 5.97
C LEU A 632 -22.02 -0.64 6.97
N PRO A 633 -22.12 -1.01 8.27
CA PRO A 633 -22.56 -0.08 9.30
C PRO A 633 -21.50 1.02 9.50
N TYR A 634 -21.90 2.28 9.30
CA TYR A 634 -21.01 3.42 9.52
C TYR A 634 -20.84 3.69 11.03
N PRO A 635 -19.60 3.82 11.56
CA PRO A 635 -19.40 3.95 13.00
C PRO A 635 -19.99 5.25 13.55
N ARG A 636 -20.61 5.15 14.72
CA ARG A 636 -21.06 6.33 15.48
C ARG A 636 -19.86 6.96 16.18
N ALA A 637 -19.50 8.19 15.79
CA ALA A 637 -18.62 9.03 16.59
C ALA A 637 -19.26 9.37 17.94
N VAL A 638 -18.45 9.47 18.99
CA VAL A 638 -18.89 9.97 20.30
C VAL A 638 -18.25 11.29 20.70
N ARG A 639 -17.15 11.69 20.08
CA ARG A 639 -16.43 12.93 20.40
C ARG A 639 -16.78 14.03 19.41
N GLU A 640 -17.10 15.21 19.94
CA GLU A 640 -17.21 16.46 19.19
C GLU A 640 -15.88 17.24 19.31
N ALA A 641 -15.54 18.03 18.29
CA ALA A 641 -14.37 18.90 18.25
C ALA A 641 -14.72 20.39 17.98
N GLY A 642 -15.99 20.70 17.73
CA GLY A 642 -16.52 22.05 17.52
C GLY A 642 -16.74 22.39 16.04
N ALA A 643 -17.44 23.50 15.78
CA ALA A 643 -17.88 23.88 14.43
C ALA A 643 -16.72 24.07 13.41
N ASP A 644 -15.53 24.46 13.87
CA ASP A 644 -14.33 24.62 13.02
C ASP A 644 -13.58 23.29 12.75
N ALA A 645 -14.08 22.14 13.25
CA ALA A 645 -13.45 20.83 13.07
C ALA A 645 -13.49 20.33 11.60
N VAL A 646 -14.41 20.84 10.78
CA VAL A 646 -14.41 20.64 9.32
C VAL A 646 -14.44 21.99 8.63
N ARG A 647 -13.47 22.24 7.74
CA ARG A 647 -13.41 23.48 6.96
C ARG A 647 -13.14 23.20 5.47
N THR A 648 -14.13 23.43 4.64
CA THR A 648 -13.96 23.50 3.17
C THR A 648 -13.48 24.90 2.77
N VAL A 649 -12.41 24.97 1.98
CA VAL A 649 -11.82 26.21 1.48
C VAL A 649 -11.71 26.12 -0.04
N ALA A 650 -12.55 26.88 -0.74
CA ALA A 650 -12.42 27.09 -2.17
C ALA A 650 -11.30 28.11 -2.44
N THR A 651 -10.39 27.81 -3.37
CA THR A 651 -9.31 28.70 -3.80
C THR A 651 -9.18 28.77 -5.33
N GLU A 652 -8.33 29.66 -5.81
CA GLU A 652 -7.99 29.84 -7.21
C GLU A 652 -6.80 28.93 -7.57
N PRO A 653 -6.73 28.31 -8.76
CA PRO A 653 -5.67 27.35 -9.12
C PRO A 653 -4.23 27.86 -8.97
N TRP A 654 -4.04 29.19 -8.98
CA TRP A 654 -2.74 29.83 -8.81
C TRP A 654 -2.41 30.27 -7.36
N LYS A 655 -3.36 30.15 -6.44
CA LYS A 655 -3.18 30.35 -4.99
C LYS A 655 -3.03 29.04 -4.22
N LEU A 656 -3.40 27.90 -4.81
CA LEU A 656 -3.43 26.58 -4.18
C LEU A 656 -2.19 26.28 -3.30
N LEU A 657 -0.97 26.56 -3.79
CA LEU A 657 0.28 26.40 -3.05
C LEU A 657 0.43 27.38 -1.86
N GLU A 658 0.13 28.65 -2.09
CA GLU A 658 0.22 29.74 -1.09
C GLU A 658 -0.81 29.52 0.04
N ASP A 659 -2.05 29.22 -0.32
CA ASP A 659 -3.12 28.89 0.62
C ASP A 659 -2.85 27.57 1.35
N THR A 660 -2.20 26.57 0.72
CA THR A 660 -1.78 25.34 1.40
C THR A 660 -0.79 25.68 2.52
N VAL A 661 0.27 26.43 2.21
CA VAL A 661 1.28 26.86 3.21
C VAL A 661 0.63 27.70 4.31
N ALA A 662 -0.27 28.63 3.97
CA ALA A 662 -1.00 29.44 4.94
C ALA A 662 -1.95 28.63 5.84
N GLN A 663 -2.65 27.61 5.31
CA GLN A 663 -3.44 26.69 6.13
C GLN A 663 -2.56 25.85 7.05
N VAL A 664 -1.39 25.38 6.60
CA VAL A 664 -0.44 24.64 7.44
C VAL A 664 0.08 25.54 8.57
N ALA A 665 0.57 26.74 8.26
CA ALA A 665 1.05 27.68 9.28
C ALA A 665 -0.01 27.97 10.36
N ARG A 666 -1.27 28.18 9.95
CA ARG A 666 -2.41 28.35 10.87
C ARG A 666 -2.64 27.13 11.78
N LEU A 667 -2.50 25.90 11.25
CA LEU A 667 -2.74 24.66 12.01
C LEU A 667 -1.58 24.32 12.96
N VAL A 668 -0.33 24.50 12.50
CA VAL A 668 0.88 24.24 13.29
C VAL A 668 1.03 25.23 14.46
N GLY A 669 0.46 26.43 14.34
CA GLY A 669 0.34 27.38 15.46
C GLY A 669 -0.55 26.90 16.62
N SER A 670 -1.26 25.76 16.50
CA SER A 670 -2.07 25.20 17.57
C SER A 670 -1.30 24.19 18.43
N SER A 671 -1.37 24.36 19.75
CA SER A 671 -0.78 23.46 20.75
C SER A 671 -1.70 23.35 21.97
N ASP A 672 -1.44 22.41 22.87
CA ASP A 672 -2.07 22.37 24.21
C ASP A 672 -1.20 23.05 25.28
N GLY A 673 -0.20 23.84 24.87
CA GLY A 673 0.80 24.43 25.76
C GLY A 673 1.94 23.48 26.17
N SER A 674 1.89 22.18 25.82
CA SER A 674 2.91 21.19 26.19
C SER A 674 3.64 20.57 24.98
N THR A 675 2.94 20.18 23.91
CA THR A 675 3.57 19.62 22.70
C THR A 675 2.91 20.11 21.41
N LEU A 676 3.67 20.06 20.31
CA LEU A 676 3.20 20.45 18.97
C LEU A 676 2.20 19.42 18.43
N ARG A 677 1.13 19.89 17.80
CA ARG A 677 0.15 19.01 17.14
C ARG A 677 0.61 18.61 15.75
N SER A 678 0.31 17.36 15.39
CA SER A 678 0.75 16.75 14.13
C SER A 678 -0.13 17.19 12.95
N VAL A 679 0.47 17.55 11.81
CA VAL A 679 -0.25 18.05 10.62
C VAL A 679 0.13 17.21 9.40
N ALA A 680 -0.87 16.68 8.69
CA ALA A 680 -0.68 16.05 7.39
C ALA A 680 -1.28 16.89 6.26
N VAL A 681 -0.51 17.14 5.21
CA VAL A 681 -1.01 17.60 3.91
C VAL A 681 -1.10 16.39 2.99
N ILE A 682 -2.29 16.12 2.45
CA ILE A 682 -2.55 14.97 1.58
C ILE A 682 -2.90 15.47 0.18
N VAL A 683 -2.16 14.99 -0.83
CA VAL A 683 -2.27 15.39 -2.25
C VAL A 683 -2.56 14.18 -3.15
N PRO A 684 -3.02 14.37 -4.41
CA PRO A 684 -3.17 13.28 -5.37
C PRO A 684 -1.81 12.66 -5.74
N ASP A 685 -1.75 11.33 -5.91
CA ASP A 685 -0.47 10.61 -6.02
C ASP A 685 0.38 10.99 -7.26
N ASP A 686 -0.24 11.45 -8.36
CA ASP A 686 0.47 11.79 -9.62
C ASP A 686 0.91 13.28 -9.69
N SER A 687 1.06 13.96 -8.55
CA SER A 687 1.27 15.41 -8.51
C SER A 687 2.69 15.82 -8.09
N ASP A 688 3.29 16.74 -8.87
CA ASP A 688 4.50 17.50 -8.50
C ASP A 688 4.33 18.30 -7.19
N TRP A 689 3.09 18.41 -6.70
CA TRP A 689 2.72 19.15 -5.50
C TRP A 689 3.34 18.58 -4.23
N LEU A 690 3.71 17.29 -4.18
CA LEU A 690 4.51 16.73 -3.07
C LEU A 690 5.77 17.58 -2.84
N ASP A 691 6.61 17.68 -3.88
CA ASP A 691 7.86 18.41 -3.82
C ASP A 691 7.65 19.93 -3.85
N GLU A 692 6.62 20.43 -4.54
CA GLU A 692 6.33 21.88 -4.61
C GLU A 692 5.80 22.42 -3.27
N ILE A 693 4.91 21.70 -2.57
CA ILE A 693 4.44 22.06 -1.22
C ILE A 693 5.53 21.84 -0.19
N GLY A 694 6.30 20.75 -0.27
CA GLY A 694 7.47 20.54 0.60
C GLY A 694 8.43 21.73 0.53
N ARG A 695 8.93 22.05 -0.68
CA ARG A 695 9.76 23.24 -0.93
C ARG A 695 9.03 24.56 -0.67
N GLY A 696 7.70 24.60 -0.60
CA GLY A 696 6.91 25.76 -0.20
C GLY A 696 6.98 26.01 1.29
N LEU A 697 6.78 24.96 2.09
CA LEU A 697 6.91 24.97 3.54
C LEU A 697 8.36 25.27 3.97
N ASP A 698 9.35 24.64 3.34
CA ASP A 698 10.78 24.80 3.67
C ASP A 698 11.31 26.23 3.38
N ARG A 699 10.61 27.01 2.54
CA ARG A 699 10.91 28.43 2.28
C ARG A 699 10.07 29.40 3.11
N SER A 700 9.08 28.90 3.87
CA SER A 700 8.16 29.72 4.63
C SER A 700 8.74 30.03 6.01
N GLY A 701 9.35 31.21 6.17
CA GLY A 701 9.90 31.68 7.45
C GLY A 701 8.88 31.80 8.58
N ASP A 702 7.58 31.71 8.28
CA ASP A 702 6.49 31.66 9.26
C ASP A 702 6.41 30.31 10.00
N ILE A 703 7.10 29.26 9.51
CA ILE A 703 7.13 27.91 10.09
C ILE A 703 8.58 27.55 10.47
N GLY A 704 9.00 27.95 11.67
CA GLY A 704 10.35 27.63 12.17
C GLY A 704 10.62 26.13 12.35
N ASP A 705 11.90 25.73 12.38
CA ASP A 705 12.38 24.35 12.22
C ASP A 705 11.63 23.29 13.06
N ARG A 706 11.46 23.52 14.37
CA ARG A 706 10.71 22.61 15.27
C ARG A 706 9.24 22.45 14.88
N ASN A 707 8.62 23.50 14.35
CA ASN A 707 7.25 23.47 13.84
C ASN A 707 7.18 22.72 12.50
N ARG A 708 8.25 22.75 11.70
CA ARG A 708 8.36 22.05 10.42
C ARG A 708 8.44 20.53 10.57
N GLU A 709 9.06 20.02 11.64
CA GLU A 709 9.11 18.58 12.00
C GLU A 709 7.72 17.97 12.21
N ALA A 710 6.74 18.77 12.67
CA ALA A 710 5.37 18.31 12.91
C ALA A 710 4.53 18.14 11.63
N VAL A 711 5.06 18.53 10.46
CA VAL A 711 4.34 18.54 9.18
C VAL A 711 4.80 17.41 8.26
N SER A 712 3.88 16.49 7.94
CA SER A 712 4.04 15.51 6.86
C SER A 712 3.32 15.99 5.59
N VAL A 713 3.96 15.86 4.43
CA VAL A 713 3.34 16.01 3.10
C VAL A 713 3.33 14.63 2.45
N LEU A 714 2.17 14.18 1.98
CA LEU A 714 1.92 12.77 1.63
C LEU A 714 1.01 12.64 0.40
N ALA A 715 1.24 11.58 -0.38
CA ALA A 715 0.29 11.13 -1.39
C ALA A 715 -0.95 10.49 -0.72
N ALA A 716 -2.11 10.52 -1.37
CA ALA A 716 -3.33 9.88 -0.87
C ALA A 716 -3.15 8.37 -0.60
N ALA A 717 -2.41 7.66 -1.45
CA ALA A 717 -2.01 6.26 -1.22
C ALA A 717 -1.16 6.07 0.05
N GLN A 718 -0.35 7.07 0.43
CA GLN A 718 0.54 7.02 1.59
C GLN A 718 -0.17 7.36 2.91
N ALA A 719 -1.40 7.86 2.88
CA ALA A 719 -2.11 8.31 4.09
C ALA A 719 -2.61 7.17 4.99
N LYS A 720 -2.71 5.94 4.48
CA LYS A 720 -3.27 4.76 5.17
C LYS A 720 -2.42 4.33 6.38
N GLY A 721 -3.02 3.66 7.37
CA GLY A 721 -2.34 3.15 8.58
C GLY A 721 -1.81 4.20 9.57
N MET A 722 -1.96 5.51 9.29
CA MET A 722 -1.54 6.61 10.18
C MET A 722 -2.73 7.39 10.76
N GLU A 723 -2.47 8.27 11.73
CA GLU A 723 -3.40 9.25 12.30
C GLU A 723 -2.65 10.57 12.57
N TYR A 724 -3.33 11.71 12.42
CA TYR A 724 -2.79 13.05 12.66
C TYR A 724 -3.78 13.92 13.44
N ASP A 725 -3.32 14.91 14.19
CA ASP A 725 -4.22 15.89 14.83
C ASP A 725 -4.98 16.69 13.75
N HIS A 726 -4.26 17.23 12.76
CA HIS A 726 -4.84 18.03 11.70
C HIS A 726 -4.53 17.43 10.33
N VAL A 727 -5.52 17.43 9.44
CA VAL A 727 -5.36 16.98 8.06
C VAL A 727 -5.82 18.07 7.11
N LEU A 728 -5.02 18.34 6.08
CA LEU A 728 -5.30 19.23 4.97
C LEU A 728 -5.34 18.39 3.69
N VAL A 729 -6.53 18.09 3.16
CA VAL A 729 -6.67 17.39 1.87
C VAL A 729 -6.75 18.41 0.75
N VAL A 730 -5.89 18.26 -0.26
CA VAL A 730 -5.74 19.17 -1.40
C VAL A 730 -6.31 18.52 -2.67
N GLU A 731 -7.22 19.23 -3.35
CA GLU A 731 -7.96 18.78 -4.55
C GLU A 731 -8.59 17.38 -4.42
N PRO A 732 -9.59 17.20 -3.55
CA PRO A 732 -10.28 15.91 -3.35
C PRO A 732 -10.94 15.37 -4.63
N ALA A 733 -11.28 16.24 -5.60
CA ALA A 733 -11.76 15.84 -6.92
C ALA A 733 -10.72 14.98 -7.67
N THR A 734 -9.47 15.44 -7.76
CA THR A 734 -8.39 14.72 -8.45
C THR A 734 -8.03 13.40 -7.77
N ILE A 735 -8.29 13.25 -6.47
CA ILE A 735 -8.19 11.96 -5.76
C ILE A 735 -9.38 11.06 -6.16
N ALA A 736 -10.61 11.58 -6.17
CA ALA A 736 -11.84 10.86 -6.49
C ALA A 736 -11.93 10.39 -7.96
N ASP A 737 -11.42 11.16 -8.91
CA ASP A 737 -11.53 10.93 -10.37
C ASP A 737 -10.88 9.62 -10.85
N ARG A 738 -10.15 8.92 -9.97
CA ARG A 738 -9.53 7.61 -10.20
C ARG A 738 -10.50 6.44 -10.02
N GLY A 739 -11.80 6.68 -10.15
CA GLY A 739 -12.86 5.69 -10.02
C GLY A 739 -13.01 5.13 -8.60
N PRO A 740 -13.50 3.88 -8.43
CA PRO A 740 -13.82 3.31 -7.13
C PRO A 740 -12.65 3.29 -6.13
N ALA A 741 -11.42 3.07 -6.61
CA ALA A 741 -10.22 3.13 -5.79
C ALA A 741 -9.92 4.57 -5.31
N GLY A 742 -10.09 5.57 -6.18
CA GLY A 742 -9.91 6.99 -5.83
C GLY A 742 -10.87 7.47 -4.75
N LEU A 743 -12.15 7.09 -4.84
CA LEU A 743 -13.15 7.38 -3.80
C LEU A 743 -12.77 6.76 -2.44
N ARG A 744 -12.17 5.55 -2.46
CA ARG A 744 -11.70 4.84 -1.26
C ARG A 744 -10.41 5.44 -0.69
N GLN A 745 -9.47 5.87 -1.54
CA GLN A 745 -8.30 6.66 -1.14
C GLN A 745 -8.73 7.99 -0.48
N LEU A 746 -9.71 8.69 -1.06
CA LEU A 746 -10.26 9.93 -0.49
C LEU A 746 -10.94 9.67 0.87
N TYR A 747 -11.72 8.60 1.00
CA TYR A 747 -12.32 8.18 2.26
C TYR A 747 -11.26 7.92 3.35
N VAL A 748 -10.17 7.22 3.02
CA VAL A 748 -9.02 7.03 3.92
C VAL A 748 -8.44 8.39 4.32
N ALA A 749 -8.11 9.25 3.35
CA ALA A 749 -7.46 10.55 3.58
C ALA A 749 -8.26 11.47 4.52
N LEU A 750 -9.56 11.68 4.25
CA LEU A 750 -10.42 12.55 5.06
C LEU A 750 -10.59 12.04 6.50
N THR A 751 -10.47 10.72 6.72
CA THR A 751 -10.67 10.08 8.02
C THR A 751 -9.39 9.90 8.84
N ARG A 752 -8.26 10.46 8.40
CA ARG A 752 -6.98 10.42 9.16
C ARG A 752 -6.90 11.43 10.31
N SER A 753 -7.85 12.36 10.39
CA SER A 753 -7.84 13.46 11.37
C SER A 753 -8.41 13.06 12.73
N THR A 754 -7.70 13.46 13.79
CA THR A 754 -8.13 13.33 15.18
C THR A 754 -8.32 14.67 15.88
N GLN A 755 -8.35 15.81 15.20
CA GLN A 755 -8.84 17.10 15.75
C GLN A 755 -9.59 17.94 14.71
N SER A 756 -8.99 18.25 13.55
CA SER A 756 -9.67 19.01 12.49
C SER A 756 -9.28 18.57 11.07
N LEU A 757 -10.24 18.62 10.15
CA LEU A 757 -10.06 18.42 8.71
C LEU A 757 -10.24 19.75 7.98
N THR A 758 -9.25 20.15 7.20
CA THR A 758 -9.38 21.21 6.18
C THR A 758 -9.36 20.57 4.79
N VAL A 759 -10.24 21.00 3.91
CA VAL A 759 -10.32 20.54 2.51
C VAL A 759 -10.12 21.75 1.61
N LEU A 760 -8.98 21.83 0.93
CA LEU A 760 -8.60 22.93 0.04
C LEU A 760 -8.80 22.48 -1.42
N HIS A 761 -9.58 23.23 -2.20
CA HIS A 761 -10.00 22.80 -3.53
C HIS A 761 -10.21 23.98 -4.50
N THR A 762 -9.94 23.75 -5.78
CA THR A 762 -10.20 24.70 -6.88
C THR A 762 -11.23 24.14 -7.86
N ALA A 763 -11.30 22.82 -7.99
CA ALA A 763 -12.45 22.12 -8.54
C ALA A 763 -13.62 22.13 -7.53
N PRO A 764 -14.88 21.93 -7.98
CA PRO A 764 -15.98 21.58 -7.07
C PRO A 764 -15.66 20.32 -6.26
N LEU A 765 -16.23 20.20 -5.06
CA LEU A 765 -16.11 18.98 -4.27
C LEU A 765 -16.83 17.80 -4.97
N PRO A 766 -16.31 16.56 -4.86
CA PRO A 766 -16.95 15.37 -5.41
C PRO A 766 -18.45 15.25 -5.09
N GLU A 767 -19.23 14.77 -6.07
CA GLU A 767 -20.66 14.48 -5.88
C GLU A 767 -20.87 13.48 -4.73
N ALA A 768 -19.98 12.50 -4.58
CA ALA A 768 -20.00 11.53 -3.48
C ALA A 768 -19.84 12.13 -2.07
N LEU A 769 -19.35 13.38 -1.94
CA LEU A 769 -19.32 14.11 -0.66
C LEU A 769 -20.48 15.10 -0.50
N THR A 770 -21.07 15.56 -1.61
CA THR A 770 -22.08 16.63 -1.62
C THR A 770 -23.51 16.11 -1.78
N ALA A 771 -23.69 14.86 -2.19
CA ALA A 771 -24.97 14.17 -2.29
C ALA A 771 -25.59 13.89 -0.91
N THR A 772 -26.31 14.88 -0.37
CA THR A 772 -27.21 14.68 0.77
C THR A 772 -28.35 13.74 0.39
N GLY A 773 -28.56 12.71 1.22
CA GLY A 773 -29.46 11.60 0.89
C GLY A 773 -30.94 11.97 0.94
N GLY A 774 -31.51 12.39 -0.20
CA GLY A 774 -32.95 12.52 -0.40
C GLY A 774 -33.64 11.15 -0.52
N SER A 775 -33.78 10.43 0.59
CA SER A 775 -34.50 9.15 0.64
C SER A 775 -36.02 9.36 0.59
N GLY A 776 -36.59 9.34 -0.61
CA GLY A 776 -38.04 9.34 -0.85
C GLY A 776 -38.40 8.34 -1.94
N SER A 777 -39.39 7.48 -1.69
CA SER A 777 -39.81 6.44 -2.61
C SER A 777 -40.60 6.99 -3.80
N GLY A 778 -40.35 6.47 -5.01
CA GLY A 778 -41.17 6.77 -6.18
C GLY A 778 -40.60 6.23 -7.49
N SER A 779 -41.07 5.05 -7.92
CA SER A 779 -40.92 4.61 -9.31
C SER A 779 -41.90 5.39 -10.20
N GLY A 780 -41.38 6.10 -11.20
CA GLY A 780 -42.19 6.95 -12.09
C GLY A 780 -41.60 7.07 -13.49
N ASP A 781 -42.40 6.68 -14.49
CA ASP A 781 -42.07 6.71 -15.92
C ASP A 781 -42.05 8.16 -16.48
N PRO A 782 -41.15 8.54 -17.41
CA PRO A 782 -40.98 9.93 -17.84
C PRO A 782 -42.07 10.42 -18.83
N GLY A 783 -43.28 10.67 -18.32
CA GLY A 783 -44.49 10.95 -19.10
C GLY A 783 -44.99 12.41 -19.16
N THR A 784 -44.55 13.16 -20.19
CA THR A 784 -45.37 14.13 -20.97
C THR A 784 -46.13 15.30 -20.26
N ARG A 785 -45.56 16.52 -20.41
CA ARG A 785 -46.21 17.86 -20.54
C ARG A 785 -47.09 18.42 -19.39
N GLY A 786 -46.78 19.66 -18.97
CA GLY A 786 -47.70 20.50 -18.17
C GLY A 786 -47.22 21.94 -17.97
N SER A 787 -47.35 22.81 -18.98
CA SER A 787 -46.99 24.23 -18.84
C SER A 787 -48.05 25.04 -18.09
N ARG A 788 -47.63 25.77 -17.05
CA ARG A 788 -48.32 26.97 -16.52
C ARG A 788 -47.31 27.90 -15.86
N ALA A 789 -47.32 29.16 -16.28
CA ALA A 789 -46.48 30.21 -15.69
C ALA A 789 -47.16 30.86 -14.48
N GLY A 790 -46.35 31.35 -13.54
CA GLY A 790 -46.75 32.20 -12.42
C GLY A 790 -45.50 32.89 -11.88
N GLU A 791 -45.53 34.22 -11.79
CA GLU A 791 -44.33 35.06 -11.62
C GLU A 791 -44.06 35.45 -10.16
N ALA A 792 -42.80 35.36 -9.71
CA ALA A 792 -42.24 36.21 -8.64
C ALA A 792 -40.70 36.10 -8.56
N SER A 793 -40.05 37.20 -8.10
CA SER A 793 -38.65 37.28 -7.62
C SER A 793 -37.57 36.57 -8.46
N GLY A 794 -37.09 37.23 -9.52
CA GLY A 794 -35.95 36.76 -10.29
C GLY A 794 -34.59 37.19 -9.74
N THR A 795 -33.81 36.25 -9.20
CA THR A 795 -32.34 36.31 -9.28
C THR A 795 -31.95 36.05 -10.75
N PRO A 796 -31.03 36.81 -11.36
CA PRO A 796 -30.68 36.59 -12.77
C PRO A 796 -30.10 35.17 -12.95
N PRO A 797 -30.54 34.41 -13.97
CA PRO A 797 -29.98 33.09 -14.23
C PRO A 797 -28.48 33.23 -14.56
N LYS A 798 -27.65 32.40 -13.92
CA LYS A 798 -26.22 32.30 -14.21
C LYS A 798 -26.04 32.11 -15.73
N PRO A 799 -25.24 32.93 -16.42
CA PRO A 799 -25.10 32.81 -17.87
C PRO A 799 -24.61 31.42 -18.24
N ALA A 800 -25.14 30.88 -19.34
CA ALA A 800 -24.65 29.61 -19.89
C ALA A 800 -23.14 29.72 -20.15
N PRO A 801 -22.35 28.66 -19.87
CA PRO A 801 -20.90 28.72 -20.01
C PRO A 801 -20.54 29.10 -21.46
N ALA A 802 -19.67 30.10 -21.60
CA ALA A 802 -19.22 30.57 -22.91
C ALA A 802 -18.63 29.41 -23.72
N PRO A 803 -18.92 29.32 -25.03
CA PRO A 803 -18.45 28.21 -25.85
C PRO A 803 -16.92 28.16 -25.86
N LEU A 804 -16.35 26.98 -25.57
CA LEU A 804 -14.91 26.79 -25.46
C LEU A 804 -14.21 27.27 -26.75
N PRO A 805 -13.13 28.08 -26.64
CA PRO A 805 -12.39 28.53 -27.81
C PRO A 805 -11.78 27.33 -28.52
N ARG A 806 -11.87 27.29 -29.86
CA ARG A 806 -11.45 26.11 -30.63
C ARG A 806 -9.93 25.93 -30.50
N VAL A 807 -9.49 24.67 -30.37
CA VAL A 807 -8.05 24.35 -30.48
C VAL A 807 -7.56 24.83 -31.84
N GLY A 808 -6.44 25.57 -31.87
CA GLY A 808 -5.95 26.25 -33.06
C GLY A 808 -6.43 27.69 -33.26
N THR A 809 -7.31 28.25 -32.43
CA THR A 809 -7.68 29.68 -32.47
C THR A 809 -6.54 30.56 -31.96
N ASP A 810 -6.19 31.61 -32.70
CA ASP A 810 -5.23 32.64 -32.29
C ASP A 810 -5.80 33.54 -31.18
N VAL A 811 -4.95 33.88 -30.22
CA VAL A 811 -5.24 34.72 -29.05
C VAL A 811 -4.02 35.56 -28.73
N ARG A 812 -4.11 36.87 -28.92
CA ARG A 812 -3.11 37.83 -28.44
C ARG A 812 -3.26 38.00 -26.94
N VAL A 813 -2.17 37.87 -26.20
CA VAL A 813 -2.17 37.89 -24.73
C VAL A 813 -1.02 38.70 -24.16
N GLU A 814 -1.19 39.20 -22.94
CA GLU A 814 -0.15 39.83 -22.13
C GLU A 814 0.30 38.87 -21.02
N VAL A 815 1.61 38.76 -20.78
CA VAL A 815 2.17 37.89 -19.73
C VAL A 815 2.10 38.55 -18.35
N VAL A 816 1.22 38.04 -17.50
CA VAL A 816 0.93 38.57 -16.16
C VAL A 816 1.89 38.04 -15.09
N GLY A 817 2.50 36.87 -15.29
CA GLY A 817 3.47 36.28 -14.37
C GLY A 817 3.75 34.80 -14.64
N ARG A 818 4.42 34.10 -13.71
CA ARG A 818 4.66 32.64 -13.79
C ARG A 818 3.54 31.84 -13.13
N ALA A 819 3.39 30.59 -13.56
CA ALA A 819 2.49 29.58 -13.02
C ALA A 819 3.26 28.26 -12.75
N PRO A 820 2.70 27.31 -11.97
CA PRO A 820 3.31 25.99 -11.74
C PRO A 820 3.62 25.22 -13.04
N GLY A 821 4.51 24.23 -12.95
CA GLY A 821 4.89 23.39 -14.10
C GLY A 821 5.59 24.14 -15.24
N GLY A 822 6.29 25.24 -14.94
CA GLY A 822 7.03 26.04 -15.94
C GLY A 822 6.17 26.86 -16.90
N ARG A 823 4.85 26.96 -16.64
CA ARG A 823 3.89 27.72 -17.44
C ARG A 823 3.84 29.21 -17.03
N TYR A 824 3.13 30.04 -17.79
CA TYR A 824 2.99 31.48 -17.56
C TYR A 824 1.51 31.90 -17.49
N LYS A 825 1.15 32.75 -16.54
CA LYS A 825 -0.18 33.37 -16.44
C LYS A 825 -0.30 34.43 -17.53
N VAL A 826 -1.38 34.42 -18.30
CA VAL A 826 -1.57 35.40 -19.38
C VAL A 826 -2.99 35.98 -19.39
N ARG A 827 -3.12 37.25 -19.79
CA ARG A 827 -4.38 37.99 -19.91
C ARG A 827 -4.77 38.12 -21.38
N PRO A 828 -6.02 37.79 -21.81
CA PRO A 828 -6.45 38.02 -23.18
C PRO A 828 -6.48 39.51 -23.50
N LEU A 829 -5.89 39.87 -24.65
CA LEU A 829 -6.02 41.18 -25.28
C LEU A 829 -7.04 41.10 -26.42
N SER A 830 -6.95 40.07 -27.27
CA SER A 830 -7.96 39.76 -28.29
C SER A 830 -7.85 38.31 -28.80
N PRO A 831 -8.97 37.59 -29.03
CA PRO A 831 -10.33 37.91 -28.56
C PRO A 831 -10.45 37.81 -27.03
N GLY A 832 -11.52 38.35 -26.46
CA GLY A 832 -11.85 38.15 -25.04
C GLY A 832 -12.25 36.69 -24.78
N ILE A 833 -11.72 36.11 -23.70
CA ILE A 833 -12.02 34.72 -23.27
C ILE A 833 -12.25 34.72 -21.76
N ASP A 834 -13.48 34.41 -21.34
CA ASP A 834 -13.92 34.44 -19.94
C ASP A 834 -13.51 33.18 -19.15
N ARG A 835 -12.23 32.79 -19.27
CA ARG A 835 -11.69 31.53 -18.72
C ARG A 835 -10.18 31.67 -18.48
N PRO A 836 -9.60 31.07 -17.41
CA PRO A 836 -8.17 31.18 -17.13
C PRO A 836 -7.30 30.74 -18.32
N LEU A 837 -6.38 31.62 -18.74
CA LEU A 837 -5.44 31.38 -19.82
C LEU A 837 -4.03 31.14 -19.27
N VAL A 838 -3.39 30.07 -19.73
CA VAL A 838 -2.05 29.69 -19.29
C VAL A 838 -1.17 29.37 -20.49
N LEU A 839 -0.11 30.14 -20.69
CA LEU A 839 0.86 29.97 -21.76
C LEU A 839 1.88 28.89 -21.37
N THR A 840 2.00 27.84 -22.19
CA THR A 840 3.14 26.91 -22.12
C THR A 840 4.26 27.36 -23.05
N VAL A 841 5.50 27.29 -22.56
CA VAL A 841 6.71 27.69 -23.29
C VAL A 841 7.61 26.46 -23.41
N ARG A 842 8.14 26.22 -24.62
CA ARG A 842 8.94 25.03 -24.90
C ARG A 842 10.27 25.06 -24.12
N HIS A 843 10.70 23.90 -23.63
CA HIS A 843 11.99 23.74 -22.96
C HIS A 843 13.14 24.20 -23.87
N GLY A 844 14.02 25.05 -23.35
CA GLY A 844 15.10 25.70 -24.11
C GLY A 844 14.73 27.00 -24.86
N SER A 845 13.44 27.38 -24.91
CA SER A 845 13.03 28.71 -25.42
C SER A 845 13.27 29.82 -24.39
N VAL A 846 13.45 31.06 -24.87
CA VAL A 846 13.63 32.23 -23.99
C VAL A 846 12.37 32.41 -23.12
N PRO A 847 12.50 32.52 -21.79
CA PRO A 847 11.36 32.72 -20.91
C PRO A 847 10.77 34.13 -21.09
N PRO A 848 9.47 34.28 -21.39
CA PRO A 848 8.86 35.58 -21.61
C PRO A 848 8.78 36.38 -20.30
N ARG A 849 8.79 37.71 -20.46
CA ARG A 849 8.84 38.71 -19.40
C ARG A 849 7.44 39.10 -18.95
N GLN A 850 7.33 39.61 -17.73
CA GLN A 850 6.08 40.19 -17.24
C GLN A 850 5.79 41.50 -18.01
N GLY A 851 4.55 41.67 -18.47
CA GLY A 851 4.14 42.76 -19.36
C GLY A 851 4.47 42.56 -20.85
N GLU A 852 4.96 41.40 -21.26
CA GLU A 852 5.23 41.09 -22.67
C GLU A 852 3.94 40.70 -23.39
N GLU A 853 3.62 41.37 -24.52
CA GLU A 853 2.53 40.96 -25.41
C GLU A 853 3.02 39.88 -26.39
N LEU A 854 2.24 38.79 -26.51
CA LEU A 854 2.54 37.65 -27.37
C LEU A 854 1.30 37.25 -28.17
N ASP A 855 1.47 37.09 -29.48
CA ASP A 855 0.48 36.46 -30.34
C ASP A 855 0.59 34.92 -30.19
N CYS A 856 -0.32 34.35 -29.40
CA CYS A 856 -0.38 32.93 -29.04
C CYS A 856 -1.56 32.24 -29.71
N TRP A 857 -1.74 30.93 -29.49
CA TRP A 857 -2.92 30.18 -29.93
C TRP A 857 -3.33 29.08 -28.96
N VAL A 858 -4.60 28.67 -29.01
CA VAL A 858 -5.19 27.64 -28.13
C VAL A 858 -4.63 26.26 -28.44
N PHE A 859 -3.64 25.83 -27.66
CA PHE A 859 -3.04 24.50 -27.72
C PHE A 859 -3.96 23.42 -27.13
N ALA A 860 -4.69 23.75 -26.06
CA ALA A 860 -5.64 22.82 -25.43
C ALA A 860 -6.71 23.54 -24.60
N ASN A 861 -7.88 22.92 -24.49
CA ASN A 861 -8.76 23.14 -23.34
C ASN A 861 -8.55 21.96 -22.37
N GLU A 862 -8.11 22.25 -21.14
CA GLU A 862 -8.13 21.30 -20.02
C GLU A 862 -9.51 21.42 -19.31
N THR A 863 -9.71 20.91 -18.08
CA THR A 863 -11.02 21.05 -17.41
C THR A 863 -11.33 22.51 -17.06
N ASN A 864 -10.43 23.16 -16.30
CA ASN A 864 -10.67 24.49 -15.72
C ASN A 864 -9.92 25.65 -16.40
N GLN A 865 -8.97 25.36 -17.31
CA GLN A 865 -8.14 26.38 -17.97
C GLN A 865 -7.93 26.09 -19.46
N THR A 866 -7.57 27.13 -20.21
CA THR A 866 -7.24 27.05 -21.64
C THR A 866 -5.74 27.29 -21.79
N VAL A 867 -5.04 26.27 -22.27
CA VAL A 867 -3.60 26.29 -22.49
C VAL A 867 -3.31 26.93 -23.84
N LEU A 868 -2.49 27.97 -23.84
CA LEU A 868 -1.98 28.62 -25.03
C LEU A 868 -0.53 28.22 -25.30
N THR A 869 -0.06 28.35 -26.55
CA THR A 869 1.37 28.32 -26.88
C THR A 869 1.70 29.38 -27.93
N ALA A 870 2.98 29.76 -28.01
CA ALA A 870 3.54 30.60 -29.07
C ALA A 870 4.33 29.78 -30.12
N ASP A 871 4.57 28.48 -29.88
CA ASP A 871 5.21 27.58 -30.87
C ASP A 871 4.22 27.27 -32.00
N GLN A 872 4.61 27.46 -33.27
CA GLN A 872 3.74 27.21 -34.42
C GLN A 872 3.69 25.72 -34.84
N ARG A 873 4.47 24.84 -34.19
CA ARG A 873 4.50 23.41 -34.48
C ARG A 873 3.14 22.74 -34.24
N GLY A 874 2.64 22.03 -35.25
CA GLY A 874 1.35 21.34 -35.22
C GLY A 874 0.23 22.01 -36.03
N ARG A 875 0.48 23.21 -36.56
CA ARG A 875 -0.47 24.02 -37.35
C ARG A 875 -0.23 23.95 -38.87
N SER A 876 0.66 23.09 -39.35
CA SER A 876 0.86 22.91 -40.79
C SER A 876 -0.39 22.26 -41.42
N PRO A 877 -0.84 22.70 -42.60
CA PRO A 877 -1.92 22.01 -43.30
C PRO A 877 -1.46 20.61 -43.73
N VAL A 878 -2.40 19.67 -43.86
CA VAL A 878 -2.12 18.34 -44.45
C VAL A 878 -1.55 18.54 -45.86
N SER A 879 -0.32 18.06 -46.12
CA SER A 879 0.30 18.16 -47.44
C SER A 879 -0.42 17.33 -48.50
N GLU A 880 -0.38 17.73 -49.77
CA GLU A 880 -0.98 17.01 -50.91
C GLU A 880 -0.63 15.50 -50.93
N ARG A 881 0.66 15.18 -50.72
CA ARG A 881 1.16 13.79 -50.62
C ARG A 881 0.56 13.00 -49.44
N MET A 882 0.18 13.68 -48.36
CA MET A 882 -0.52 13.08 -47.22
C MET A 882 -2.03 13.02 -47.46
N ALA A 883 -2.60 14.00 -48.16
CA ALA A 883 -4.02 14.08 -48.44
C ALA A 883 -4.54 12.84 -49.18
N GLY A 884 -3.83 12.39 -50.22
CA GLY A 884 -4.19 11.15 -50.92
C GLY A 884 -4.19 9.90 -50.02
N ARG A 885 -3.24 9.82 -49.06
CA ARG A 885 -3.17 8.72 -48.08
C ARG A 885 -4.27 8.80 -47.04
N TYR A 886 -4.62 10.00 -46.58
CA TYR A 886 -5.69 10.22 -45.61
C TYR A 886 -7.09 10.05 -46.24
N VAL A 887 -7.32 10.45 -47.50
CA VAL A 887 -8.55 10.12 -48.25
C VAL A 887 -8.75 8.60 -48.28
N ALA A 888 -7.70 7.84 -48.64
CA ALA A 888 -7.77 6.38 -48.63
C ALA A 888 -7.99 5.80 -47.20
N ALA A 889 -7.35 6.37 -46.17
CA ALA A 889 -7.47 5.90 -44.79
C ALA A 889 -8.88 6.12 -44.19
N LEU A 890 -9.59 7.18 -44.58
CA LEU A 890 -10.89 7.54 -43.98
C LEU A 890 -12.04 6.60 -44.37
N ASP A 891 -12.00 5.99 -45.56
CA ASP A 891 -13.05 5.07 -46.04
C ASP A 891 -12.90 3.62 -45.56
N VAL A 892 -11.71 3.20 -45.15
CA VAL A 892 -11.35 1.77 -45.09
C VAL A 892 -12.29 0.93 -44.20
N LEU A 893 -12.81 1.51 -43.11
CA LEU A 893 -13.77 0.84 -42.23
C LEU A 893 -15.13 0.62 -42.90
N ALA A 894 -15.60 1.55 -43.75
CA ALA A 894 -16.82 1.38 -44.51
C ALA A 894 -16.63 0.34 -45.63
N GLU A 895 -15.57 0.49 -46.44
CA GLU A 895 -15.27 -0.44 -47.54
C GLU A 895 -15.17 -1.89 -47.06
N LEU A 896 -14.53 -2.15 -45.90
CA LEU A 896 -14.43 -3.48 -45.30
C LEU A 896 -15.79 -4.06 -44.88
N THR A 897 -16.74 -3.24 -44.46
CA THR A 897 -18.12 -3.67 -44.12
C THR A 897 -19.02 -3.85 -45.34
N GLU A 898 -18.64 -3.31 -46.50
CA GLU A 898 -19.39 -3.42 -47.75
C GLU A 898 -18.86 -4.57 -48.63
N HIS A 899 -17.54 -4.73 -48.73
CA HIS A 899 -16.86 -5.67 -49.62
C HIS A 899 -16.41 -6.98 -48.93
N GLY A 900 -17.05 -7.34 -47.81
CA GLY A 900 -16.81 -8.63 -47.13
C GLY A 900 -15.40 -8.84 -46.57
N GLY A 901 -14.59 -7.77 -46.46
CA GLY A 901 -13.19 -7.81 -46.03
C GLY A 901 -12.16 -7.75 -47.16
N GLU A 902 -12.55 -7.93 -48.42
CA GLU A 902 -11.64 -7.88 -49.58
C GLU A 902 -11.38 -6.44 -50.05
N VAL A 903 -10.50 -5.73 -49.34
CA VAL A 903 -10.13 -4.34 -49.64
C VAL A 903 -8.63 -4.18 -49.89
N ALA A 904 -8.26 -3.57 -51.02
CA ALA A 904 -6.88 -3.30 -51.39
C ALA A 904 -6.19 -2.35 -50.38
N ASP A 905 -4.99 -2.76 -49.92
CA ASP A 905 -4.22 -2.13 -48.84
C ASP A 905 -5.03 -1.79 -47.57
N ALA A 906 -6.02 -2.63 -47.21
CA ALA A 906 -6.82 -2.42 -46.00
C ALA A 906 -5.96 -2.19 -44.74
N ARG A 907 -4.86 -2.94 -44.61
CA ARG A 907 -3.98 -2.89 -43.42
C ARG A 907 -3.08 -1.65 -43.39
N GLY A 908 -2.58 -1.17 -44.53
CA GLY A 908 -1.88 0.12 -44.60
C GLY A 908 -2.81 1.29 -44.33
N ARG A 909 -4.00 1.28 -44.94
CA ARG A 909 -5.04 2.31 -44.75
C ARG A 909 -5.56 2.37 -43.31
N LEU A 910 -5.79 1.22 -42.66
CA LEU A 910 -6.13 1.15 -41.23
C LEU A 910 -5.00 1.65 -40.32
N SER A 911 -3.74 1.34 -40.65
CA SER A 911 -2.58 1.82 -39.90
C SER A 911 -2.46 3.35 -39.98
N GLU A 912 -2.73 3.96 -41.14
CA GLU A 912 -2.79 5.42 -41.27
C GLU A 912 -3.98 6.03 -40.52
N LEU A 913 -5.16 5.39 -40.52
CA LEU A 913 -6.33 5.87 -39.76
C LEU A 913 -6.08 5.82 -38.24
N GLN A 914 -5.53 4.70 -37.73
CA GLN A 914 -5.02 4.59 -36.37
C GLN A 914 -3.94 5.65 -36.09
N GLY A 915 -3.07 5.91 -37.06
CA GLY A 915 -2.05 6.95 -37.01
C GLY A 915 -2.61 8.37 -36.95
N MET A 916 -3.69 8.70 -37.67
CA MET A 916 -4.37 10.01 -37.62
C MET A 916 -4.93 10.26 -36.22
N ALA A 917 -5.67 9.30 -35.66
CA ALA A 917 -6.16 9.38 -34.28
C ALA A 917 -5.01 9.47 -33.26
N GLY A 918 -3.96 8.67 -33.44
CA GLY A 918 -2.76 8.67 -32.59
C GLY A 918 -2.00 10.01 -32.60
N ARG A 919 -1.84 10.64 -33.78
CA ARG A 919 -1.22 11.97 -33.96
C ARG A 919 -1.98 13.05 -33.19
N VAL A 920 -3.31 13.06 -33.27
CA VAL A 920 -4.14 14.03 -32.53
C VAL A 920 -4.10 13.77 -31.01
N LEU A 921 -4.05 12.51 -30.57
CA LEU A 921 -3.95 12.15 -29.16
C LEU A 921 -2.60 12.53 -28.53
N ARG A 922 -1.49 12.41 -29.29
CA ARG A 922 -0.12 12.72 -28.82
C ARG A 922 0.35 14.15 -29.11
N ARG A 923 -0.23 14.86 -30.10
CA ARG A 923 0.14 16.21 -30.54
C ARG A 923 1.61 16.34 -31.00
N ASP A 924 2.12 15.28 -31.64
CA ASP A 924 3.55 15.08 -31.93
C ASP A 924 3.99 15.55 -33.34
N GLN A 925 3.10 15.44 -34.32
CA GLN A 925 3.37 15.73 -35.74
C GLN A 925 2.93 17.14 -36.20
N ALA A 926 3.46 17.59 -37.33
CA ALA A 926 3.28 18.97 -37.81
C ALA A 926 1.83 19.33 -38.22
N ASP A 927 0.99 18.33 -38.51
CA ASP A 927 -0.37 18.44 -39.08
C ASP A 927 -1.50 18.22 -38.06
N TRP A 928 -1.20 18.01 -36.77
CA TRP A 928 -2.18 17.47 -35.81
C TRP A 928 -3.41 18.37 -35.60
N VAL A 929 -3.30 19.69 -35.74
CA VAL A 929 -4.44 20.61 -35.61
C VAL A 929 -5.38 20.53 -36.82
N ASP A 930 -4.85 20.46 -38.03
CA ASP A 930 -5.68 20.32 -39.25
C ASP A 930 -6.35 18.93 -39.28
N VAL A 931 -5.66 17.87 -38.85
CA VAL A 931 -6.27 16.53 -38.69
C VAL A 931 -7.34 16.52 -37.59
N LEU A 932 -7.16 17.23 -36.47
CA LEU A 932 -8.18 17.39 -35.44
C LEU A 932 -9.44 18.08 -35.99
N HIS A 933 -9.26 19.15 -36.78
CA HIS A 933 -10.38 19.87 -37.41
C HIS A 933 -11.07 19.02 -38.47
N LEU A 934 -10.30 18.29 -39.29
CA LEU A 934 -10.81 17.39 -40.33
C LEU A 934 -11.69 16.27 -39.75
N LEU A 935 -11.32 15.74 -38.58
CA LEU A 935 -12.12 14.74 -37.85
C LEU A 935 -13.31 15.34 -37.06
N GLY A 936 -13.56 16.65 -37.15
CA GLY A 936 -14.70 17.32 -36.52
C GLY A 936 -14.47 17.81 -35.07
N ALA A 937 -13.22 18.06 -34.68
CA ALA A 937 -12.81 18.44 -33.32
C ALA A 937 -13.32 17.53 -32.17
N PRO A 938 -13.20 16.18 -32.29
CA PRO A 938 -13.67 15.21 -31.30
C PRO A 938 -12.90 15.26 -29.97
N GLY A 939 -13.58 14.86 -28.88
CA GLY A 939 -12.96 14.63 -27.57
C GLY A 939 -12.02 13.41 -27.52
N ARG A 940 -11.15 13.37 -26.51
CA ARG A 940 -10.11 12.32 -26.34
C ARG A 940 -10.68 10.90 -26.34
N GLU A 941 -11.79 10.66 -25.67
CA GLU A 941 -12.46 9.35 -25.60
C GLU A 941 -12.87 8.85 -26.99
N ARG A 942 -13.57 9.70 -27.76
CA ARG A 942 -14.06 9.37 -29.11
C ARG A 942 -12.90 9.12 -30.09
N LEU A 943 -11.78 9.83 -29.94
CA LEU A 943 -10.53 9.56 -30.66
C LEU A 943 -9.88 8.22 -30.24
N GLY A 944 -9.94 7.88 -28.95
CA GLY A 944 -9.55 6.56 -28.44
C GLY A 944 -10.37 5.44 -29.11
N VAL A 945 -11.69 5.59 -29.17
CA VAL A 945 -12.58 4.64 -29.87
C VAL A 945 -12.19 4.46 -31.34
N LEU A 946 -11.87 5.54 -32.08
CA LEU A 946 -11.42 5.42 -33.48
C LEU A 946 -10.07 4.69 -33.60
N ARG A 947 -9.09 5.06 -32.77
CA ARG A 947 -7.77 4.43 -32.71
C ARG A 947 -7.91 2.92 -32.45
N ASP A 948 -8.73 2.56 -31.48
CA ASP A 948 -8.86 1.19 -30.99
C ASP A 948 -9.73 0.33 -31.91
N LEU A 949 -10.76 0.90 -32.54
CA LEU A 949 -11.51 0.24 -33.61
C LEU A 949 -10.59 -0.09 -34.80
N ALA A 950 -9.81 0.89 -35.28
CA ALA A 950 -8.85 0.67 -36.37
C ALA A 950 -7.77 -0.36 -35.99
N ALA A 951 -7.26 -0.31 -34.76
CA ALA A 951 -6.26 -1.27 -34.24
C ALA A 951 -6.81 -2.68 -33.97
N ARG A 952 -8.10 -2.83 -33.63
CA ARG A 952 -8.78 -4.15 -33.57
C ARG A 952 -8.98 -4.70 -34.98
N THR A 953 -9.52 -3.89 -35.89
CA THR A 953 -9.79 -4.29 -37.29
C THR A 953 -8.50 -4.72 -38.02
N ASN A 954 -7.39 -4.00 -37.84
CA ASN A 954 -6.10 -4.33 -38.46
C ASN A 954 -5.51 -5.65 -37.90
N ARG A 955 -5.76 -5.97 -36.61
CA ARG A 955 -5.40 -7.27 -36.03
C ARG A 955 -6.29 -8.39 -36.57
N ALA A 956 -7.61 -8.23 -36.57
CA ALA A 956 -8.52 -9.22 -37.16
C ALA A 956 -8.21 -9.52 -38.64
N LEU A 957 -7.80 -8.51 -39.43
CA LEU A 957 -7.30 -8.70 -40.80
C LEU A 957 -5.90 -9.32 -40.90
N LYS A 958 -5.03 -9.12 -39.91
CA LYS A 958 -3.72 -9.80 -39.84
C LYS A 958 -3.90 -11.29 -39.54
N ASP A 959 -4.83 -11.59 -38.65
CA ASP A 959 -4.97 -12.89 -37.99
C ASP A 959 -6.07 -13.75 -38.65
N GLY A 960 -6.75 -13.24 -39.69
CA GLY A 960 -7.73 -13.97 -40.51
C GLY A 960 -9.14 -14.07 -39.91
N THR A 961 -9.44 -13.30 -38.87
CA THR A 961 -10.61 -13.42 -37.99
C THR A 961 -11.62 -12.27 -38.12
N LEU A 962 -11.62 -11.54 -39.25
CA LEU A 962 -12.49 -10.37 -39.43
C LEU A 962 -13.98 -10.75 -39.61
N ASP A 963 -14.75 -10.59 -38.55
CA ASP A 963 -16.22 -10.52 -38.62
C ASP A 963 -16.67 -9.14 -39.14
N THR A 964 -17.15 -9.11 -40.39
CA THR A 964 -17.66 -7.88 -41.03
C THR A 964 -19.09 -7.51 -40.61
N GLY A 965 -19.83 -8.44 -39.99
CA GLY A 965 -21.12 -8.17 -39.34
C GLY A 965 -20.90 -7.35 -38.08
N ARG A 966 -20.10 -7.90 -37.16
CA ARG A 966 -19.69 -7.22 -35.93
C ARG A 966 -18.96 -5.90 -36.18
N LEU A 967 -18.10 -5.82 -37.19
CA LEU A 967 -17.44 -4.55 -37.56
C LEU A 967 -18.47 -3.47 -37.92
N ARG A 968 -19.55 -3.82 -38.62
CA ARG A 968 -20.61 -2.90 -39.03
C ARG A 968 -21.40 -2.37 -37.82
N GLU A 969 -21.64 -3.23 -36.83
CA GLU A 969 -22.27 -2.87 -35.57
C GLU A 969 -21.36 -1.98 -34.71
N GLU A 970 -20.09 -2.35 -34.49
CA GLU A 970 -19.13 -1.53 -33.74
C GLU A 970 -18.91 -0.16 -34.42
N LEU A 971 -18.83 -0.10 -35.75
CA LEU A 971 -18.70 1.15 -36.50
C LEU A 971 -19.94 2.05 -36.35
N ALA A 972 -21.15 1.49 -36.49
CA ALA A 972 -22.39 2.23 -36.31
C ALA A 972 -22.56 2.76 -34.88
N ALA A 973 -22.33 1.91 -33.87
CA ALA A 973 -22.41 2.28 -32.45
C ALA A 973 -21.37 3.36 -32.06
N SER A 974 -20.19 3.37 -32.69
CA SER A 974 -19.16 4.38 -32.44
C SER A 974 -19.51 5.79 -32.96
N GLY A 975 -20.54 5.91 -33.80
CA GLY A 975 -20.96 7.18 -34.40
C GLY A 975 -19.91 7.82 -35.32
N TRP A 976 -18.93 7.06 -35.83
CA TRP A 976 -17.86 7.59 -36.67
C TRP A 976 -18.19 7.64 -38.16
N THR A 977 -19.13 6.82 -38.66
CA THR A 977 -19.44 6.68 -40.09
C THR A 977 -19.67 8.01 -40.81
N GLN A 978 -20.51 8.89 -40.25
CA GLN A 978 -20.80 10.20 -40.84
C GLN A 978 -19.60 11.16 -40.73
N ALA A 979 -18.85 11.12 -39.63
CA ALA A 979 -17.71 12.00 -39.40
C ALA A 979 -16.54 11.68 -40.34
N LEU A 980 -16.24 10.39 -40.58
CA LEU A 980 -15.22 9.97 -41.54
C LEU A 980 -15.63 10.31 -42.99
N ALA A 981 -16.90 10.13 -43.33
CA ALA A 981 -17.43 10.49 -44.65
C ALA A 981 -17.46 12.01 -44.91
N GLU A 982 -17.61 12.85 -43.88
CA GLU A 982 -17.49 14.31 -43.96
C GLU A 982 -16.03 14.76 -44.02
N ALA A 983 -15.15 14.15 -43.21
CA ALA A 983 -13.71 14.34 -43.23
C ALA A 983 -13.14 14.07 -44.64
N ARG A 984 -13.55 12.95 -45.27
CA ARG A 984 -13.14 12.61 -46.63
C ARG A 984 -13.60 13.66 -47.63
N ARG A 985 -14.89 14.02 -47.64
CA ARG A 985 -15.44 15.01 -48.58
C ARG A 985 -14.78 16.37 -48.42
N THR A 986 -14.50 16.78 -47.18
CA THR A 986 -13.75 18.00 -46.87
C THR A 986 -12.34 17.96 -47.47
N LEU A 987 -11.62 16.84 -47.30
CA LEU A 987 -10.26 16.69 -47.81
C LEU A 987 -10.22 16.61 -49.35
N GLN A 988 -11.13 15.84 -49.95
CA GLN A 988 -11.29 15.75 -51.41
C GLN A 988 -11.65 17.11 -52.03
N ALA A 989 -12.58 17.86 -51.42
CA ALA A 989 -12.97 19.19 -51.90
C ALA A 989 -11.80 20.17 -51.88
N ARG A 990 -11.02 20.22 -50.77
CA ARG A 990 -9.82 21.09 -50.65
C ARG A 990 -8.86 20.90 -51.84
N PHE A 991 -8.52 19.64 -52.15
CA PHE A 991 -7.52 19.31 -53.19
C PHE A 991 -8.10 19.14 -54.61
N ALA A 992 -9.42 19.18 -54.80
CA ALA A 992 -10.03 19.23 -56.13
C ALA A 992 -9.97 20.65 -56.75
N THR A 993 -9.83 21.70 -55.93
CA THR A 993 -9.91 23.10 -56.38
C THR A 993 -8.75 23.55 -57.27
N ASP A 994 -7.56 22.96 -57.12
CA ASP A 994 -6.35 23.33 -57.88
C ASP A 994 -6.26 22.68 -59.27
N ALA A 995 -7.27 21.88 -59.67
CA ALA A 995 -7.25 21.05 -60.87
C ALA A 995 -8.14 21.56 -62.03
N ALA A 996 -8.39 22.87 -62.11
CA ALA A 996 -9.20 23.50 -63.17
C ALA A 996 -8.41 24.59 -63.94
N PRO A 997 -8.54 24.70 -65.27
CA PRO A 997 -7.68 25.57 -66.09
C PRO A 997 -8.14 27.03 -66.14
N HIS A 998 -7.17 27.95 -66.15
CA HIS A 998 -7.37 29.34 -66.57
C HIS A 998 -7.24 29.49 -68.11
N PRO A 999 -8.28 29.96 -68.81
CA PRO A 999 -8.16 30.45 -70.19
C PRO A 999 -7.85 31.96 -70.22
N ASP A 1000 -7.09 32.39 -71.23
CA ASP A 1000 -6.86 33.75 -71.76
C ASP A 1000 -6.59 34.93 -70.77
N GLY A 1001 -5.57 35.77 -70.97
CA GLY A 1001 -4.56 35.79 -72.03
C GLY A 1001 -4.01 37.21 -72.26
N ALA A 1002 -2.80 37.51 -71.79
CA ALA A 1002 -2.11 38.78 -72.05
C ALA A 1002 -0.58 38.64 -72.00
N ALA A 1003 0.10 39.24 -72.98
CA ALA A 1003 1.56 39.41 -73.12
C ALA A 1003 1.82 40.85 -73.63
N PRO A 1004 3.07 41.37 -73.76
CA PRO A 1004 4.41 40.80 -73.50
C PRO A 1004 5.15 41.58 -72.37
N HIS A 1005 6.43 41.40 -72.03
CA HIS A 1005 7.68 41.77 -72.75
C HIS A 1005 8.94 41.23 -72.00
N PRO A 1006 10.21 41.45 -72.44
CA PRO A 1006 11.24 40.41 -72.36
C PRO A 1006 12.46 40.78 -71.48
N ASP A 1007 13.55 40.04 -71.71
CA ASP A 1007 14.87 40.07 -71.08
C ASP A 1007 14.88 39.50 -69.63
N ASP A 1008 15.85 38.68 -69.21
CA ASP A 1008 17.18 38.38 -69.80
C ASP A 1008 17.48 36.86 -69.88
N ALA A 1009 18.64 36.49 -70.43
CA ALA A 1009 18.95 35.17 -70.98
C ALA A 1009 19.38 34.06 -69.99
N ALA A 1010 19.24 32.81 -70.43
CA ALA A 1010 19.80 31.63 -69.79
C ALA A 1010 21.25 31.35 -70.23
N PRO A 1011 22.04 30.65 -69.39
CA PRO A 1011 23.04 29.70 -69.88
C PRO A 1011 22.89 28.29 -69.27
N ALA A 1012 23.65 27.33 -69.81
CA ALA A 1012 23.51 25.90 -69.56
C ALA A 1012 24.38 25.37 -68.39
N ALA A 1013 24.16 24.10 -68.04
CA ALA A 1013 24.89 23.38 -66.99
C ALA A 1013 26.33 22.96 -67.39
N PRO A 1014 27.23 22.81 -66.41
CA PRO A 1014 28.41 21.94 -66.48
C PRO A 1014 28.27 20.67 -65.60
N GLN A 1015 29.21 19.74 -65.74
CA GLN A 1015 29.25 18.44 -65.04
C GLN A 1015 30.19 18.44 -63.81
N GLN A 1016 30.32 17.27 -63.17
CA GLN A 1016 31.05 17.00 -61.92
C GLN A 1016 32.56 17.32 -61.97
N PRO A 1017 33.21 17.39 -60.79
CA PRO A 1017 34.26 16.41 -60.52
C PRO A 1017 34.09 15.67 -59.17
N GLU A 1018 35.07 14.80 -58.85
CA GLU A 1018 34.94 13.69 -57.90
C GLU A 1018 35.57 13.92 -56.51
N GLN A 1019 35.17 13.03 -55.58
CA GLN A 1019 35.88 12.51 -54.39
C GLN A 1019 36.91 13.38 -53.65
N LYS A 1020 36.71 13.47 -52.32
CA LYS A 1020 37.84 13.42 -51.37
C LYS A 1020 37.46 12.74 -50.04
N ASP A 1021 38.20 11.67 -49.73
CA ASP A 1021 38.57 11.04 -48.44
C ASP A 1021 37.59 11.04 -47.24
N ASP A 1022 37.37 9.85 -46.66
CA ASP A 1022 36.67 9.63 -45.40
C ASP A 1022 37.44 10.16 -44.17
N GLU A 1023 36.82 11.04 -43.37
CA GLU A 1023 37.17 11.24 -41.96
C GLU A 1023 35.88 11.56 -41.15
N PRO A 1024 35.54 10.81 -40.08
CA PRO A 1024 34.22 10.90 -39.46
C PRO A 1024 34.14 11.99 -38.37
N MET A 1025 33.28 13.01 -38.55
CA MET A 1025 33.09 14.08 -37.56
C MET A 1025 31.63 14.26 -37.11
N THR A 1026 31.25 13.44 -36.13
CA THR A 1026 30.33 13.74 -35.01
C THR A 1026 29.19 14.76 -35.22
N THR A 1027 28.02 14.28 -35.62
CA THR A 1027 26.73 14.95 -35.34
C THR A 1027 26.19 14.55 -33.97
N ALA A 1028 25.89 15.52 -33.10
CA ALA A 1028 25.36 15.24 -31.76
C ALA A 1028 23.86 14.91 -31.79
N ASP A 1029 23.50 13.67 -31.47
CA ASP A 1029 22.12 13.24 -31.27
C ASP A 1029 21.66 13.58 -29.84
N SER A 1030 20.39 13.94 -29.66
CA SER A 1030 19.84 14.36 -28.35
C SER A 1030 18.34 14.07 -28.20
N ALA A 1031 17.94 12.86 -28.61
CA ALA A 1031 16.66 12.26 -28.25
C ALA A 1031 16.83 11.27 -27.09
N THR A 1032 16.31 11.60 -25.90
CA THR A 1032 16.42 10.76 -24.71
C THR A 1032 15.53 9.51 -24.82
N ALA A 1033 16.09 8.43 -25.38
CA ALA A 1033 15.50 7.10 -25.31
C ALA A 1033 15.50 6.57 -23.87
N ALA A 1034 14.59 5.65 -23.55
CA ALA A 1034 14.70 4.86 -22.32
C ALA A 1034 15.95 3.97 -22.40
N PRO A 1035 16.71 3.80 -21.31
CA PRO A 1035 17.97 3.05 -21.35
C PRO A 1035 17.72 1.57 -21.66
N SER A 1036 18.40 1.07 -22.69
CA SER A 1036 18.66 -0.35 -22.86
C SER A 1036 19.59 -0.84 -21.74
N PRO A 1037 19.59 -2.13 -21.37
CA PRO A 1037 20.51 -2.65 -20.36
C PRO A 1037 21.95 -2.59 -20.87
N THR A 1038 22.69 -1.56 -20.43
CA THR A 1038 24.09 -1.32 -20.79
C THR A 1038 24.95 -2.53 -20.42
N GLY A 1039 25.75 -3.02 -21.37
CA GLY A 1039 26.69 -4.10 -21.07
C GLY A 1039 27.74 -3.66 -20.05
N HIS A 1040 28.28 -4.57 -19.23
CA HIS A 1040 29.35 -4.21 -18.27
C HIS A 1040 30.56 -3.55 -18.98
N ALA A 1041 30.93 -4.03 -20.16
CA ALA A 1041 31.98 -3.46 -21.02
C ALA A 1041 31.55 -2.20 -21.83
N GLU A 1042 30.37 -1.66 -21.54
CA GLU A 1042 29.80 -0.45 -22.12
C GLU A 1042 29.61 0.60 -21.03
N LEU A 1043 29.02 0.23 -19.89
CA LEU A 1043 29.03 1.04 -18.66
C LEU A 1043 30.45 1.43 -18.26
N LEU A 1044 31.41 0.50 -18.27
CA LEU A 1044 32.83 0.83 -18.02
C LEU A 1044 33.34 1.90 -19.00
N ARG A 1045 32.98 1.80 -20.28
CA ARG A 1045 33.43 2.72 -21.34
C ARG A 1045 32.82 4.11 -21.19
N GLU A 1046 31.59 4.21 -20.70
CA GLU A 1046 30.91 5.45 -20.35
C GLU A 1046 31.55 6.11 -19.12
N LEU A 1047 31.89 5.32 -18.08
CA LEU A 1047 32.62 5.79 -16.89
C LEU A 1047 34.04 6.25 -17.22
N GLU A 1048 34.75 5.55 -18.12
CA GLU A 1048 36.07 5.96 -18.64
C GLU A 1048 35.98 7.29 -19.41
N ALA A 1049 35.00 7.42 -20.32
CA ALA A 1049 34.79 8.64 -21.09
C ALA A 1049 34.41 9.83 -20.18
N ALA A 1050 33.62 9.61 -19.14
CA ALA A 1050 33.27 10.62 -18.14
C ALA A 1050 34.49 11.03 -17.28
N ALA A 1051 35.38 10.08 -16.93
CA ALA A 1051 36.59 10.37 -16.17
C ALA A 1051 37.57 11.23 -16.97
N GLU A 1052 37.78 10.91 -18.25
CA GLU A 1052 38.63 11.70 -19.13
C GLU A 1052 38.04 13.10 -19.41
N ALA A 1053 36.71 13.21 -19.56
CA ALA A 1053 36.02 14.48 -19.74
C ALA A 1053 36.17 15.41 -18.51
N ASP A 1054 36.12 14.88 -17.29
CA ASP A 1054 36.32 15.67 -16.08
C ASP A 1054 37.79 16.04 -15.84
N ARG A 1055 38.75 15.16 -16.19
CA ARG A 1055 40.19 15.44 -16.15
C ARG A 1055 40.64 16.54 -17.12
N ALA A 1056 39.86 16.83 -18.17
CA ALA A 1056 40.08 18.03 -18.99
C ALA A 1056 39.88 19.35 -18.21
N CYS A 1057 39.21 19.33 -17.04
CA CYS A 1057 39.00 20.51 -16.21
C CYS A 1057 40.22 20.85 -15.35
N LYS A 1058 40.86 21.99 -15.61
CA LYS A 1058 42.06 22.44 -14.86
C LYS A 1058 41.87 22.58 -13.35
N LYS A 1059 40.65 22.80 -12.83
CA LYS A 1059 40.40 22.79 -11.37
C LYS A 1059 40.20 21.39 -10.80
N HIS A 1060 39.68 20.45 -11.59
CA HIS A 1060 39.56 19.04 -11.24
C HIS A 1060 40.95 18.44 -11.01
N GLU A 1061 41.83 18.56 -12.01
CA GLU A 1061 43.23 18.14 -11.90
C GLU A 1061 43.97 18.83 -10.76
N ALA A 1062 43.74 20.12 -10.50
CA ALA A 1062 44.36 20.82 -9.39
C ALA A 1062 43.97 20.23 -8.01
N VAL A 1063 42.72 19.81 -7.83
CA VAL A 1063 42.26 19.14 -6.60
C VAL A 1063 42.78 17.71 -6.51
N ARG A 1064 42.69 16.95 -7.61
CA ARG A 1064 43.20 15.58 -7.72
C ARG A 1064 44.71 15.51 -7.46
N HIS A 1065 45.49 16.47 -7.97
CA HIS A 1065 46.92 16.58 -7.68
C HIS A 1065 47.20 16.99 -6.23
N ALA A 1066 46.39 17.88 -5.64
CA ALA A 1066 46.51 18.20 -4.22
C ALA A 1066 46.21 16.98 -3.33
N LEU A 1067 45.22 16.16 -3.70
CA LEU A 1067 44.85 14.91 -3.02
C LEU A 1067 45.98 13.88 -3.11
N LYS A 1068 46.46 13.58 -4.32
CA LYS A 1068 47.61 12.68 -4.53
C LYS A 1068 48.82 13.14 -3.73
N SER A 1069 49.12 14.43 -3.71
CA SER A 1069 50.22 14.98 -2.91
C SER A 1069 50.01 14.77 -1.42
N ALA A 1070 48.79 14.96 -0.89
CA ALA A 1070 48.50 14.73 0.53
C ALA A 1070 48.66 13.25 0.91
N LEU A 1071 48.13 12.32 0.11
CA LEU A 1071 48.29 10.88 0.32
C LEU A 1071 49.76 10.45 0.27
N LEU A 1072 50.55 10.97 -0.68
CA LEU A 1072 51.99 10.71 -0.77
C LEU A 1072 52.79 11.29 0.41
N TRP A 1073 52.36 12.40 1.01
CA TRP A 1073 52.95 12.93 2.24
C TRP A 1073 52.60 12.12 3.51
N ALA A 1074 51.62 11.22 3.42
CA ALA A 1074 51.24 10.26 4.47
C ALA A 1074 51.78 8.84 4.22
N ASP A 1075 52.83 8.69 3.37
CA ASP A 1075 53.41 7.43 2.90
C ASP A 1075 52.43 6.46 2.21
N LEU A 1076 51.22 6.91 1.86
CA LEU A 1076 50.24 6.13 1.10
C LEU A 1076 50.57 6.15 -0.40
N GLN A 1077 50.12 5.11 -1.12
CA GLN A 1077 50.38 4.92 -2.55
C GLN A 1077 49.08 5.11 -3.36
N PRO A 1078 48.73 6.35 -3.76
CA PRO A 1078 47.60 6.60 -4.65
C PRO A 1078 47.86 6.04 -6.05
N THR A 1079 46.93 5.25 -6.56
CA THR A 1079 46.94 4.71 -7.92
C THR A 1079 45.90 5.40 -8.80
N ASP A 1080 46.21 5.48 -10.10
CA ASP A 1080 45.29 5.99 -11.11
C ASP A 1080 44.46 4.85 -11.70
N SER A 1081 43.16 5.10 -11.88
CA SER A 1081 42.20 4.19 -12.49
C SER A 1081 41.63 4.84 -13.77
N PRO A 1082 41.25 4.06 -14.80
CA PRO A 1082 40.62 4.63 -15.98
C PRO A 1082 39.20 5.15 -15.67
N VAL A 1083 38.51 4.63 -14.64
CA VAL A 1083 37.11 5.00 -14.28
C VAL A 1083 36.94 5.93 -13.08
N VAL A 1084 37.95 6.09 -12.20
CA VAL A 1084 37.90 6.93 -10.99
C VAL A 1084 39.21 7.70 -10.80
N ASP A 1085 39.13 8.92 -10.26
CA ASP A 1085 40.27 9.84 -10.19
C ASP A 1085 41.47 9.35 -9.38
N VAL A 1086 41.24 8.77 -8.19
CA VAL A 1086 42.27 8.14 -7.37
C VAL A 1086 41.68 6.93 -6.63
N ALA A 1087 42.40 5.81 -6.65
CA ALA A 1087 42.21 4.71 -5.72
C ALA A 1087 43.41 4.64 -4.76
N CYS A 1088 43.22 4.18 -3.52
CA CYS A 1088 44.32 4.03 -2.57
C CYS A 1088 44.11 2.84 -1.64
N ALA A 1089 45.08 1.93 -1.58
CA ALA A 1089 45.14 0.95 -0.50
C ALA A 1089 45.69 1.62 0.77
N THR A 1090 45.03 1.43 1.91
CA THR A 1090 45.43 1.96 3.22
C THR A 1090 45.46 0.83 4.26
N GLY A 1091 46.09 1.08 5.40
CA GLY A 1091 46.02 0.16 6.56
C GLY A 1091 44.61 0.01 7.17
N ARG A 1092 43.62 0.79 6.70
CA ARG A 1092 42.21 0.75 7.13
C ARG A 1092 41.26 0.25 6.03
N GLY A 1093 41.77 -0.17 4.87
CA GLY A 1093 40.98 -0.64 3.72
C GLY A 1093 41.37 0.00 2.39
N HIS A 1094 40.69 -0.42 1.32
CA HIS A 1094 40.80 0.16 -0.03
C HIS A 1094 39.80 1.32 -0.17
N PHE A 1095 40.29 2.54 -0.43
CA PHE A 1095 39.47 3.75 -0.51
C PHE A 1095 39.46 4.32 -1.95
N LEU A 1096 38.30 4.80 -2.40
CA LEU A 1096 38.15 5.52 -3.67
C LEU A 1096 37.87 7.00 -3.46
N TYR A 1097 38.38 7.83 -4.37
CA TYR A 1097 38.21 9.26 -4.37
C TYR A 1097 37.84 9.74 -5.77
N GLU A 1098 36.72 10.45 -5.89
CA GLU A 1098 36.32 11.16 -7.10
C GLU A 1098 36.41 12.67 -6.84
N ALA A 1099 37.10 13.41 -7.70
CA ALA A 1099 37.20 14.85 -7.57
C ALA A 1099 35.97 15.55 -8.20
N LEU A 1100 35.63 16.73 -7.70
CA LEU A 1100 34.65 17.60 -8.35
C LEU A 1100 35.25 18.98 -8.64
N GLY A 1101 35.22 19.34 -9.93
CA GLY A 1101 35.83 20.54 -10.48
C GLY A 1101 35.18 21.87 -10.06
N ALA A 1102 35.42 22.90 -10.87
CA ALA A 1102 35.02 24.28 -10.54
C ALA A 1102 33.49 24.44 -10.42
N GLY A 1103 33.00 24.77 -9.22
CA GLY A 1103 31.59 25.12 -9.00
C GLY A 1103 30.64 23.94 -8.89
N ARG A 1104 31.11 22.70 -9.03
CA ARG A 1104 30.35 21.49 -8.71
C ARG A 1104 30.37 21.23 -7.20
N SER A 1105 29.61 22.02 -6.46
CA SER A 1105 29.55 21.95 -5.00
C SER A 1105 28.14 22.03 -4.43
N SER A 1106 27.09 22.04 -5.27
CA SER A 1106 25.70 21.94 -4.80
C SER A 1106 25.33 20.50 -4.43
N TYR A 1107 24.30 20.32 -3.59
CA TYR A 1107 23.77 18.99 -3.29
C TYR A 1107 23.43 18.17 -4.54
N ALA A 1108 23.02 18.82 -5.65
CA ALA A 1108 22.76 18.13 -6.92
C ALA A 1108 24.05 17.55 -7.55
N ASP A 1109 25.15 18.31 -7.52
CA ASP A 1109 26.46 17.86 -8.00
C ASP A 1109 27.02 16.73 -7.12
N LEU A 1110 26.96 16.92 -5.79
CA LEU A 1110 27.46 15.96 -4.81
C LEU A 1110 26.65 14.64 -4.90
N ARG A 1111 25.33 14.72 -5.05
CA ARG A 1111 24.49 13.53 -5.30
C ARG A 1111 24.90 12.81 -6.59
N SER A 1112 25.13 13.56 -7.68
CA SER A 1112 25.55 12.97 -8.96
C SER A 1112 26.92 12.27 -8.85
N GLY A 1113 27.87 12.88 -8.14
CA GLY A 1113 29.17 12.27 -7.86
C GLY A 1113 29.08 11.05 -6.94
N ALA A 1114 28.20 11.08 -5.93
CA ALA A 1114 27.99 9.97 -5.01
C ALA A 1114 27.36 8.75 -5.72
N THR A 1115 26.37 8.97 -6.61
CA THR A 1115 25.80 7.92 -7.46
C THR A 1115 26.88 7.30 -8.35
N ARG A 1116 27.69 8.12 -9.04
CA ARG A 1116 28.80 7.64 -9.88
C ARG A 1116 29.86 6.86 -9.09
N LEU A 1117 30.23 7.29 -7.88
CA LEU A 1117 31.14 6.53 -7.01
C LEU A 1117 30.57 5.17 -6.62
N LEU A 1118 29.26 5.05 -6.38
CA LEU A 1118 28.60 3.78 -6.10
C LEU A 1118 28.55 2.87 -7.33
N GLU A 1119 28.27 3.43 -8.52
CA GLU A 1119 28.32 2.71 -9.80
C GLU A 1119 29.73 2.15 -10.08
N ILE A 1120 30.77 2.99 -9.95
CA ILE A 1120 32.16 2.56 -10.08
C ILE A 1120 32.49 1.47 -9.07
N ASN A 1121 32.12 1.63 -7.80
CA ASN A 1121 32.38 0.64 -6.75
C ASN A 1121 31.71 -0.72 -7.05
N HIS A 1122 30.57 -0.72 -7.74
CA HIS A 1122 29.89 -1.94 -8.18
C HIS A 1122 30.58 -2.64 -9.37
N THR A 1123 31.41 -1.94 -10.14
CA THR A 1123 32.23 -2.54 -11.23
C THR A 1123 33.54 -3.17 -10.75
N LEU A 1124 33.96 -2.92 -9.50
CA LEU A 1124 35.21 -3.46 -8.96
C LEU A 1124 35.07 -4.93 -8.53
N SER A 1125 36.09 -5.73 -8.79
CA SER A 1125 36.16 -7.15 -8.36
C SER A 1125 36.22 -7.33 -6.85
N THR A 1126 36.68 -6.31 -6.12
CA THR A 1126 36.58 -6.17 -4.67
C THR A 1126 36.04 -4.77 -4.39
N PRO A 1127 34.90 -4.61 -3.69
CA PRO A 1127 34.39 -3.28 -3.35
C PRO A 1127 35.34 -2.57 -2.39
N ALA A 1128 35.39 -1.24 -2.51
CA ALA A 1128 36.12 -0.36 -1.61
C ALA A 1128 35.41 -0.21 -0.27
N ASP A 1129 36.20 -0.18 0.81
CA ASP A 1129 35.75 -0.04 2.19
C ASP A 1129 35.21 1.37 2.49
N ARG A 1130 35.66 2.39 1.74
CA ARG A 1130 35.15 3.77 1.83
C ARG A 1130 35.21 4.51 0.48
N LEU A 1131 34.29 5.46 0.32
CA LEU A 1131 34.13 6.31 -0.87
C LEU A 1131 34.16 7.78 -0.45
N TYR A 1132 34.93 8.61 -1.15
CA TYR A 1132 35.09 10.04 -0.85
C TYR A 1132 34.87 10.93 -2.09
N LEU A 1133 34.06 11.97 -1.95
CA LEU A 1133 34.00 13.10 -2.89
C LEU A 1133 34.98 14.19 -2.46
N VAL A 1134 35.71 14.75 -3.42
CA VAL A 1134 36.84 15.66 -3.17
C VAL A 1134 36.65 16.97 -3.92
N LEU A 1135 36.13 17.99 -3.22
CA LEU A 1135 35.67 19.24 -3.84
C LEU A 1135 36.77 20.32 -3.95
N SER A 1136 36.63 21.22 -4.94
CA SER A 1136 37.47 22.41 -5.14
C SER A 1136 37.21 23.60 -4.18
N GLY A 1137 36.35 23.40 -3.19
CA GLY A 1137 35.95 24.34 -2.14
C GLY A 1137 34.87 23.70 -1.25
N PRO A 1138 34.42 24.35 -0.17
CA PRO A 1138 33.34 23.81 0.66
C PRO A 1138 32.05 23.58 -0.17
N PRO A 1139 31.14 22.70 0.30
CA PRO A 1139 29.81 22.57 -0.29
C PRO A 1139 29.07 23.92 -0.33
N ALA A 1140 28.15 24.09 -1.28
CA ALA A 1140 27.34 25.29 -1.42
C ALA A 1140 26.24 25.36 -0.34
N GLU A 1141 25.75 24.21 0.13
CA GLU A 1141 24.84 24.08 1.25
C GLU A 1141 25.50 23.24 2.37
N ASP A 1142 25.67 23.79 3.57
CA ASP A 1142 26.44 23.15 4.66
C ASP A 1142 25.93 21.74 5.04
N TRP A 1143 24.61 21.52 4.97
CA TRP A 1143 23.95 20.24 5.27
C TRP A 1143 24.14 19.16 4.19
N SER A 1144 24.62 19.52 2.99
CA SER A 1144 24.69 18.60 1.85
C SER A 1144 25.69 17.47 2.10
N ALA A 1145 26.82 17.73 2.77
CA ALA A 1145 27.83 16.73 3.11
C ALA A 1145 27.29 15.65 4.07
N ASP A 1146 26.59 16.07 5.14
CA ASP A 1146 25.93 15.16 6.08
C ASP A 1146 24.86 14.31 5.40
N THR A 1147 24.07 14.92 4.51
CA THR A 1147 23.00 14.23 3.77
C THR A 1147 23.57 13.22 2.78
N VAL A 1148 24.64 13.56 2.06
CA VAL A 1148 25.30 12.67 1.11
C VAL A 1148 25.90 11.45 1.82
N ARG A 1149 26.52 11.65 2.99
CA ARG A 1149 27.01 10.54 3.83
C ARG A 1149 25.86 9.71 4.41
N GLY A 1150 24.82 10.35 4.92
CA GLY A 1150 23.67 9.67 5.54
C GLY A 1150 22.80 8.87 4.56
N VAL A 1151 22.72 9.28 3.29
CA VAL A 1151 21.89 8.63 2.26
C VAL A 1151 22.69 7.67 1.37
N PHE A 1152 23.93 8.02 1.00
CA PHE A 1152 24.73 7.26 0.02
C PHE A 1152 25.96 6.56 0.64
N GLY A 1153 26.28 6.80 1.91
CA GLY A 1153 27.51 6.28 2.55
C GLY A 1153 28.80 6.94 2.06
N VAL A 1154 28.70 7.93 1.17
CA VAL A 1154 29.85 8.63 0.56
C VAL A 1154 30.26 9.81 1.44
N HIS A 1155 31.52 9.84 1.86
CA HIS A 1155 32.10 10.94 2.63
C HIS A 1155 32.42 12.13 1.72
N VAL A 1156 32.40 13.36 2.27
CA VAL A 1156 32.72 14.58 1.51
C VAL A 1156 33.86 15.34 2.19
N ILE A 1157 34.91 15.60 1.42
CA ILE A 1157 36.07 16.44 1.80
C ILE A 1157 36.33 17.50 0.74
N TRP A 1158 37.03 18.57 1.10
CA TRP A 1158 37.32 19.68 0.19
C TRP A 1158 38.66 20.36 0.48
N ARG A 1159 39.29 20.91 -0.56
CA ARG A 1159 40.49 21.74 -0.41
C ARG A 1159 40.11 23.20 -0.27
N SER A 1160 40.28 23.76 0.92
CA SER A 1160 40.25 25.21 1.14
C SER A 1160 41.66 25.81 0.94
N PRO A 1161 41.84 27.13 0.87
CA PRO A 1161 43.17 27.74 0.91
C PRO A 1161 43.93 27.45 2.22
N GLN A 1162 43.21 27.23 3.33
CA GLN A 1162 43.76 27.09 4.68
C GLN A 1162 44.19 25.64 5.01
N GLY A 1163 43.58 24.65 4.37
CA GLY A 1163 43.86 23.23 4.62
C GLY A 1163 42.92 22.32 3.82
N TRP A 1164 42.84 21.06 4.24
CA TRP A 1164 41.70 20.20 3.92
C TRP A 1164 40.59 20.40 4.96
N GLY A 1165 39.35 20.23 4.55
CA GLY A 1165 38.19 20.25 5.45
C GLY A 1165 37.13 19.24 5.00
N GLY A 1166 36.18 18.95 5.87
CA GLY A 1166 35.14 17.94 5.65
C GLY A 1166 35.24 16.75 6.60
N GLN A 1167 34.42 15.74 6.36
CA GLN A 1167 34.14 14.70 7.36
C GLN A 1167 35.14 13.56 7.33
N ASP A 1168 35.71 13.24 8.50
CA ASP A 1168 36.70 12.17 8.69
C ASP A 1168 37.95 12.36 7.81
N THR A 1169 38.35 13.63 7.62
CA THR A 1169 39.45 14.07 6.75
C THR A 1169 40.79 13.39 7.10
N ASP A 1170 41.04 13.13 8.38
CA ASP A 1170 42.26 12.46 8.85
C ASP A 1170 42.32 10.99 8.40
N THR A 1171 41.21 10.25 8.51
CA THR A 1171 41.13 8.89 7.92
C THR A 1171 41.14 8.94 6.39
N ALA A 1172 40.60 10.01 5.79
CA ALA A 1172 40.59 10.18 4.33
C ALA A 1172 41.98 10.45 3.73
N LEU A 1173 42.91 11.04 4.49
CA LEU A 1173 44.23 11.43 4.02
C LEU A 1173 45.39 10.61 4.62
N GLY A 1174 45.11 9.76 5.61
CA GLY A 1174 46.13 8.91 6.24
C GLY A 1174 46.90 9.60 7.38
N SER A 1175 46.36 10.67 7.98
CA SER A 1175 46.97 11.30 9.16
C SER A 1175 47.18 10.26 10.27
N PRO A 1176 48.37 10.19 10.90
CA PRO A 1176 48.51 9.46 12.16
C PRO A 1176 47.68 10.16 13.25
N GLU A 1177 46.95 9.39 14.04
CA GLU A 1177 46.13 9.90 15.14
C GLU A 1177 46.99 10.59 16.22
N ALA A 1178 46.47 11.69 16.79
CA ALA A 1178 47.12 12.57 17.75
C ALA A 1178 46.33 12.67 19.06
#